data_AF-A0A2V2XFG8-F1
#
_entry.id   AF-A0A2V2XFG8-F1
#
_cell.length_a   1.000
_cell.length_b   1.000
_cell.length_c   1.000
_cell.angle_alpha   90.00
_cell.angle_beta   90.00
_cell.angle_gamma   90.00
#
_symmetry.space_group_name_H-M   'P 1'
#
loop_
_entity.id
_entity.type
_entity.pdbx_description
1 polymer ?
#
loop_
_entity_poly.entity_id
_entity_poly.type
_entity_poly.pdbx_seq_one_letter_code
_entity_poly.pdbx_strand_id
1 'polypeptide(L)'
;MAVGGWVAAWPREGHACAAVAGLVVALLLLFVPQVVVPKPVVCETNVKVLTLNVTDIPNDRNFADSFGAGLEAALWWRNFTVADGVHVEIVRKVTTMLTSGTVIEKALKADSNILLVAGVIGDMTAAISLPVLVRHGLVSFAPFTGSSLVRGWNPNMYFLRAEPAAELLALLRYALAHLRVHRLGFMYLKGVFFGEREYAQAQRVMSGMGYNLSGVFGLKSSMSHGAKKEVFDAAWEVFANTRPQAVIVFGSPIKDTKKFVERMLTDKRTAGTYLLAPSALQGLVLGVWRAAVTSGVEFEPGQVLTTGTNPLAKVTKYKAIQRFQEVMRAYLAHRNDTQSGVGKDFPDDDNEGEVMVAGWVTGELLSQALGNREWVKDRTSFLASLYNQRRYVVDDIVIGDYGGECDYTAALKGASFHCNDGGRTVYIKRFVEGFRAEDVAAGAFTLRLWECGAADTMLHAPLNGLAVTMQDSVDAALAMSSILAGVDAAKKPQGQYDGNTVTFLTLNTSTAGASDTLLTEMKARRVQFVSGVVTDAMLEVESVTFIDPLLLGSRLNRFRRNVIRLMPTLEQQFFVLANYLGDTSHGSAHAVIRSGEASAMADLLRWSLLTFGCSLAPARLLAGGDALVDHLPVKGDVFLVGLAAGDAGAIARHVASHVGVRVFVVFSEFALLYAEFVAAFHGCEGADRVVFATSLPHWNDENSTSVTTKKFVVAVPEKKRTPLSLMGFAAMGLMEVVISRMDSVSAELLADFFYKNVAVTVDDMLYGPFADGRACASTESGAGCGVNYGAKRISVWPLARALDPAVPLLFHAVNPSMKYVESAAGGLTARQLIGVIVGGVAAALLFVAVVLYFCRDSRNNANAPKNRIHPVTLVFTDIESSTALWAECPEVMPDAVATHHRLIRSLVAKYRCYEVKTIGDSFMIACRSVFAAVQLVGELQQVFLQHDWGTSVIDDTYRMFEEGRAEEEGEYVPPTARLDAAVYRQYWNGLRVRVGVHTGLCDIRRDEVTKGYDYYGETSNTAARTESIVNGGQVLLTRASYFALSTAERKHVEVTALGGVALRGVPKPVEMYQLDAVPGRTFAALRLEREMPVMEEVSDVASGDGSGSTIRGGPSGYVASVLGVLFGTFAAPQRLKALLPLCQRWSVPVPSGAGAGRDKEACRAAMERLAAKVCGVIEKRAYGTSFEEGLRTLSLSDNAFFWNECGLRSRNSAFERNGLPVDFRRRSLLHQASLSTAGEAWPAEEDPVATIHVRRPV
;
A
#
# COMPACT_ATOMS: atom_id res chain seq x y z
N MET A 1 -31.37 29.38 20.80
CA MET A 1 -31.69 30.81 21.07
C MET A 1 -30.47 31.65 20.72
N ALA A 2 -30.61 32.98 20.68
CA ALA A 2 -29.62 34.02 20.34
C ALA A 2 -28.12 33.70 20.63
N VAL A 3 -27.07 34.10 19.88
CA VAL A 3 -26.77 34.96 18.70
C VAL A 3 -25.58 35.88 19.06
N GLY A 4 -24.53 35.90 18.20
CA GLY A 4 -23.43 36.90 18.22
C GLY A 4 -22.24 36.60 19.16
N GLY A 5 -20.98 36.96 18.83
CA GLY A 5 -20.46 37.44 17.53
C GLY A 5 -19.05 38.08 17.61
N TRP A 6 -18.22 37.85 16.57
CA TRP A 6 -17.10 38.67 16.01
C TRP A 6 -16.23 39.52 16.98
N VAL A 7 -14.94 39.23 17.20
CA VAL A 7 -13.76 39.45 16.31
C VAL A 7 -13.36 40.93 16.12
N ALA A 8 -12.29 41.37 16.84
CA ALA A 8 -11.27 42.38 16.49
C ALA A 8 -10.40 42.74 17.73
N ALA A 9 -9.26 43.47 17.65
CA ALA A 9 -8.00 43.20 16.96
C ALA A 9 -6.91 44.27 17.31
N TRP A 10 -5.88 43.91 18.11
CA TRP A 10 -4.56 44.61 18.22
C TRP A 10 -4.54 46.11 18.65
N PRO A 11 -3.39 46.83 18.73
CA PRO A 11 -1.99 46.41 19.02
C PRO A 11 -1.22 47.32 20.04
N ARG A 12 -0.07 46.83 20.57
CA ARG A 12 1.11 47.61 21.11
C ARG A 12 0.83 48.53 22.33
N GLU A 13 1.80 49.03 23.11
CA GLU A 13 3.25 48.77 23.34
C GLU A 13 3.58 49.23 24.79
N GLY A 14 4.66 48.75 25.41
CA GLY A 14 5.16 49.29 26.70
C GLY A 14 5.77 48.28 27.67
N HIS A 15 7.03 48.47 28.05
CA HIS A 15 7.77 47.62 29.00
C HIS A 15 7.72 48.15 30.45
N ALA A 16 8.29 47.35 31.37
CA ALA A 16 8.77 47.71 32.73
C ALA A 16 7.78 47.64 33.92
N CYS A 17 7.31 46.42 34.25
CA CYS A 17 6.94 46.07 35.65
C CYS A 17 7.18 44.59 36.05
N ALA A 18 8.03 43.84 35.34
CA ALA A 18 8.29 42.42 35.62
C ALA A 18 9.42 42.15 36.65
N ALA A 19 10.11 43.18 37.15
CA ALA A 19 11.28 43.02 38.02
C ALA A 19 10.96 42.78 39.52
N VAL A 20 9.73 43.07 39.96
CA VAL A 20 9.38 43.10 41.40
C VAL A 20 8.93 41.75 41.93
N ALA A 21 8.29 40.91 41.11
CA ALA A 21 7.80 39.59 41.53
C ALA A 21 8.92 38.59 41.83
N GLY A 22 10.04 38.64 41.10
CA GLY A 22 11.17 37.72 41.28
C GLY A 22 11.91 37.90 42.62
N LEU A 23 11.93 39.12 43.17
CA LEU A 23 12.68 39.43 44.39
C LEU A 23 12.06 38.77 45.63
N VAL A 24 10.73 38.64 45.68
CA VAL A 24 10.01 38.06 46.83
C VAL A 24 10.22 36.55 46.91
N VAL A 25 10.27 35.86 45.77
CA VAL A 25 10.57 34.41 45.72
C VAL A 25 12.03 34.15 46.12
N ALA A 26 12.97 35.00 45.71
CA ALA A 26 14.37 34.90 46.12
C ALA A 26 14.56 35.09 47.63
N LEU A 27 13.83 36.03 48.25
CA LEU A 27 13.92 36.30 49.69
C LEU A 27 13.32 35.18 50.56
N LEU A 28 12.27 34.50 50.10
CA LEU A 28 11.67 33.37 50.84
C LEU A 28 12.54 32.10 50.85
N LEU A 29 13.53 32.00 49.97
CA LEU A 29 14.50 30.88 49.95
C LEU A 29 15.73 31.12 50.87
N LEU A 30 15.88 32.31 51.46
CA LEU A 30 17.05 32.69 52.26
C LEU A 30 16.91 32.45 53.77
N PHE A 31 15.76 31.97 54.26
CA PHE A 31 15.49 31.74 55.69
C PHE A 31 15.00 30.32 56.02
N VAL A 32 15.66 29.30 55.46
CA VAL A 32 15.64 27.94 56.03
C VAL A 32 16.87 27.79 56.95
N PRO A 33 16.72 27.41 58.23
CA PRO A 33 17.86 27.26 59.12
C PRO A 33 18.78 26.12 58.64
N GLN A 34 20.09 26.37 58.61
CA GLN A 34 21.08 25.34 58.27
C GLN A 34 21.22 24.32 59.41
N VAL A 35 20.30 23.34 59.43
CA VAL A 35 20.58 22.05 60.06
C VAL A 35 21.72 21.42 59.26
N VAL A 36 22.91 21.37 59.85
CA VAL A 36 24.03 20.58 59.32
C VAL A 36 23.70 19.10 59.55
N VAL A 37 22.83 18.57 58.71
CA VAL A 37 22.68 17.12 58.53
C VAL A 37 24.05 16.64 58.03
N PRO A 38 24.72 15.70 58.73
CA PRO A 38 25.92 15.08 58.19
C PRO A 38 25.58 14.52 56.80
N LYS A 39 26.46 14.69 55.81
CA LYS A 39 26.31 13.92 54.55
C LYS A 39 26.11 12.45 54.96
N PRO A 40 24.98 11.80 54.62
CA PRO A 40 24.76 10.42 55.02
C PRO A 40 25.95 9.61 54.48
N VAL A 41 26.51 8.73 55.31
CA VAL A 41 27.64 7.90 54.89
C VAL A 41 27.15 7.03 53.74
N VAL A 42 27.51 7.43 52.53
CA VAL A 42 27.17 6.71 51.31
C VAL A 42 28.01 5.45 51.31
N CYS A 43 27.39 4.33 51.66
CA CYS A 43 28.00 3.02 51.46
C CYS A 43 28.26 2.84 49.95
N GLU A 44 29.53 2.84 49.57
CA GLU A 44 29.95 2.61 48.20
C GLU A 44 29.56 1.19 47.75
N THR A 45 28.76 1.12 46.71
CA THR A 45 28.28 -0.13 46.12
C THR A 45 29.24 -0.52 44.99
N ASN A 46 30.22 -1.37 45.32
CA ASN A 46 31.19 -1.87 44.35
C ASN A 46 30.57 -2.99 43.49
N VAL A 47 30.22 -2.65 42.26
CA VAL A 47 29.63 -3.55 41.26
C VAL A 47 30.73 -4.21 40.44
N LYS A 48 30.79 -5.55 40.47
CA LYS A 48 31.79 -6.32 39.71
C LYS A 48 31.25 -6.74 38.35
N VAL A 49 31.99 -6.38 37.30
CA VAL A 49 31.68 -6.66 35.90
C VAL A 49 32.72 -7.63 35.34
N LEU A 50 32.29 -8.82 34.90
CA LEU A 50 33.18 -9.80 34.30
C LEU A 50 33.40 -9.49 32.81
N THR A 51 34.64 -9.42 32.37
CA THR A 51 35.01 -9.35 30.94
C THR A 51 35.88 -10.55 30.54
N LEU A 52 35.68 -11.05 29.32
CA LEU A 52 36.34 -12.26 28.80
C LEU A 52 37.28 -11.91 27.66
N ASN A 53 38.58 -12.11 27.85
CA ASN A 53 39.56 -12.11 26.75
C ASN A 53 39.60 -13.52 26.16
N VAL A 54 39.11 -13.68 24.93
CA VAL A 54 38.91 -14.98 24.27
C VAL A 54 40.00 -15.18 23.22
N THR A 55 40.94 -16.10 23.47
CA THR A 55 42.23 -16.16 22.75
C THR A 55 42.20 -16.89 21.40
N ASP A 56 41.09 -17.56 21.07
CA ASP A 56 40.91 -18.40 19.87
C ASP A 56 39.81 -17.90 18.93
N ILE A 57 39.31 -16.67 19.10
CA ILE A 57 38.39 -16.06 18.13
C ILE A 57 39.11 -15.90 16.78
N PRO A 58 38.50 -16.30 15.64
CA PRO A 58 39.11 -16.16 14.31
C PRO A 58 39.32 -14.72 13.79
N ASN A 59 38.93 -13.70 14.55
CA ASN A 59 39.09 -12.29 14.20
C ASN A 59 40.51 -11.80 14.52
N ASP A 60 40.87 -10.64 13.97
CA ASP A 60 42.09 -9.94 14.40
C ASP A 60 42.07 -9.67 15.91
N ARG A 61 43.19 -9.94 16.58
CA ARG A 61 43.37 -9.75 18.03
C ARG A 61 43.08 -8.32 18.46
N ASN A 62 43.45 -7.36 17.60
CA ASN A 62 43.21 -5.93 17.80
C ASN A 62 41.72 -5.61 18.03
N PHE A 63 40.80 -6.41 17.49
CA PHE A 63 39.35 -6.20 17.64
C PHE A 63 38.90 -6.24 19.11
N ALA A 64 39.33 -7.26 19.86
CA ALA A 64 38.92 -7.43 21.25
C ALA A 64 39.52 -6.34 22.15
N ASP A 65 40.80 -6.01 21.92
CA ASP A 65 41.51 -4.99 22.68
C ASP A 65 40.99 -3.57 22.37
N SER A 66 40.54 -3.30 21.13
CA SER A 66 39.89 -2.04 20.74
C SER A 66 38.50 -1.86 21.37
N PHE A 67 37.68 -2.91 21.38
CA PHE A 67 36.36 -2.89 22.01
C PHE A 67 36.47 -2.69 23.53
N GLY A 68 37.43 -3.38 24.16
CA GLY A 68 37.78 -3.18 25.57
C GLY A 68 38.23 -1.75 25.86
N ALA A 69 39.16 -1.21 25.06
CA ALA A 69 39.66 0.15 25.23
C ALA A 69 38.54 1.22 25.16
N GLY A 70 37.60 1.11 24.23
CA GLY A 70 36.45 2.01 24.16
C GLY A 70 35.53 1.91 25.39
N LEU A 71 35.19 0.68 25.80
CA LEU A 71 34.34 0.41 26.98
C LEU A 71 34.97 0.97 28.27
N GLU A 72 36.27 0.80 28.41
CA GLU A 72 37.05 1.28 29.55
C GLU A 72 37.19 2.80 29.55
N ALA A 73 37.39 3.44 28.40
CA ALA A 73 37.46 4.90 28.30
C ALA A 73 36.19 5.59 28.85
N ALA A 74 35.00 5.05 28.54
CA ALA A 74 33.72 5.58 29.04
C ALA A 74 33.56 5.47 30.56
N LEU A 75 34.10 4.41 31.17
CA LEU A 75 34.08 4.21 32.63
C LEU A 75 35.18 5.02 33.33
N TRP A 76 36.39 5.02 32.79
CA TRP A 76 37.54 5.76 33.29
C TRP A 76 37.29 7.28 33.32
N TRP A 77 36.59 7.82 32.30
CA TRP A 77 36.18 9.23 32.26
C TRP A 77 35.35 9.68 33.48
N ARG A 78 34.69 8.74 34.15
CA ARG A 78 33.91 8.96 35.38
C ARG A 78 34.61 8.45 36.64
N ASN A 79 35.92 8.17 36.56
CA ASN A 79 36.68 7.46 37.60
C ASN A 79 35.95 6.18 38.08
N PHE A 80 35.44 5.39 37.12
CA PHE A 80 34.63 4.18 37.31
C PHE A 80 33.36 4.35 38.17
N THR A 81 32.95 5.59 38.43
CA THR A 81 31.82 5.93 39.32
C THR A 81 30.61 6.30 38.47
N VAL A 82 29.63 5.41 38.39
CA VAL A 82 28.53 5.47 37.41
C VAL A 82 27.28 6.17 37.95
N ALA A 83 27.16 6.29 39.28
CA ALA A 83 26.24 7.15 39.99
C ALA A 83 26.80 7.43 41.40
N ASP A 84 26.18 8.35 42.16
CA ASP A 84 26.54 8.59 43.56
C ASP A 84 26.60 7.26 44.34
N GLY A 85 27.79 6.89 44.83
CA GLY A 85 27.98 5.66 45.60
C GLY A 85 27.83 4.36 44.81
N VAL A 86 27.95 4.36 43.48
CA VAL A 86 28.06 3.12 42.66
C VAL A 86 29.36 3.18 41.86
N HIS A 87 30.26 2.24 42.13
CA HIS A 87 31.59 2.16 41.53
C HIS A 87 31.77 0.80 40.83
N VAL A 88 32.50 0.76 39.71
CA VAL A 88 32.57 -0.41 38.81
C VAL A 88 33.97 -1.04 38.79
N GLU A 89 34.06 -2.28 39.29
CA GLU A 89 35.29 -3.08 39.26
C GLU A 89 35.25 -4.05 38.05
N ILE A 90 36.20 -3.92 37.12
CA ILE A 90 36.31 -4.82 35.95
C ILE A 90 37.15 -6.06 36.31
N VAL A 91 36.48 -7.19 36.45
CA VAL A 91 37.10 -8.51 36.66
C VAL A 91 37.41 -9.13 35.29
N ARG A 92 38.67 -9.15 34.89
CA ARG A 92 39.11 -9.78 33.62
C ARG A 92 39.38 -11.28 33.81
N LYS A 93 39.02 -12.12 32.84
CA LYS A 93 39.48 -13.51 32.72
C LYS A 93 39.85 -13.86 31.27
N VAL A 94 40.89 -14.69 31.13
CA VAL A 94 41.32 -15.26 29.83
C VAL A 94 40.62 -16.61 29.62
N THR A 95 40.16 -16.88 28.40
CA THR A 95 39.41 -18.10 28.05
C THR A 95 39.60 -18.46 26.58
N THR A 96 39.12 -19.65 26.17
CA THR A 96 38.79 -19.97 24.78
C THR A 96 37.27 -19.97 24.57
N MET A 97 36.79 -19.96 23.32
CA MET A 97 35.37 -20.00 22.95
C MET A 97 34.67 -21.19 23.63
N LEU A 98 35.28 -22.38 23.55
CA LEU A 98 34.77 -23.63 24.11
C LEU A 98 34.87 -23.71 25.65
N THR A 99 35.78 -22.95 26.29
CA THR A 99 35.93 -22.97 27.75
C THR A 99 35.21 -21.82 28.46
N SER A 100 34.68 -20.84 27.73
CA SER A 100 34.00 -19.63 28.21
C SER A 100 33.04 -19.87 29.38
N GLY A 101 32.05 -20.75 29.21
CA GLY A 101 31.10 -21.11 30.28
C GLY A 101 31.78 -21.66 31.54
N THR A 102 32.86 -22.44 31.41
CA THR A 102 33.62 -22.97 32.56
C THR A 102 34.46 -21.91 33.25
N VAL A 103 34.94 -20.89 32.51
CA VAL A 103 35.69 -19.76 33.07
C VAL A 103 34.75 -18.80 33.78
N ILE A 104 33.54 -18.55 33.26
CA ILE A 104 32.47 -17.86 33.96
C ILE A 104 32.14 -18.59 35.28
N GLU A 105 31.87 -19.90 35.23
CA GLU A 105 31.52 -20.67 36.44
C GLU A 105 32.65 -20.69 37.49
N LYS A 106 33.92 -20.70 37.06
CA LYS A 106 35.09 -20.53 37.96
C LYS A 106 35.18 -19.13 38.54
N ALA A 107 34.90 -18.08 37.76
CA ALA A 107 34.90 -16.70 38.25
C ALA A 107 33.84 -16.50 39.34
N LEU A 108 32.64 -17.03 39.16
CA LEU A 108 31.53 -16.96 40.13
C LEU A 108 31.78 -17.76 41.42
N LYS A 109 32.58 -18.83 41.34
CA LYS A 109 33.02 -19.60 42.50
C LYS A 109 34.14 -18.91 43.29
N ALA A 110 34.90 -18.02 42.64
CA ALA A 110 35.92 -17.19 43.29
C ALA A 110 35.33 -15.86 43.83
N ASP A 111 34.32 -15.30 43.17
CA ASP A 111 33.66 -14.07 43.55
C ASP A 111 32.15 -14.13 43.23
N SER A 112 31.33 -14.27 44.26
CA SER A 112 29.87 -14.36 44.15
C SER A 112 29.21 -13.05 43.72
N ASN A 113 29.92 -11.92 43.77
CA ASN A 113 29.36 -10.57 43.68
C ASN A 113 29.46 -9.98 42.26
N ILE A 114 29.99 -10.75 41.30
CA ILE A 114 29.93 -10.45 39.86
C ILE A 114 28.45 -10.29 39.45
N LEU A 115 28.05 -9.09 39.03
CA LEU A 115 26.66 -8.77 38.70
C LEU A 115 26.27 -9.19 37.27
N LEU A 116 27.20 -9.06 36.33
CA LEU A 116 26.99 -9.27 34.89
C LEU A 116 28.28 -9.65 34.15
N VAL A 117 28.14 -10.12 32.91
CA VAL A 117 29.26 -10.34 31.99
C VAL A 117 29.14 -9.34 30.83
N ALA A 118 30.14 -8.49 30.61
CA ALA A 118 30.12 -7.47 29.57
C ALA A 118 30.93 -7.88 28.34
N GLY A 119 30.43 -7.54 27.14
CA GLY A 119 31.19 -7.61 25.90
C GLY A 119 31.59 -9.02 25.46
N VAL A 120 30.72 -10.02 25.57
CA VAL A 120 31.03 -11.40 25.12
C VAL A 120 31.13 -11.42 23.59
N ILE A 121 32.33 -11.62 23.05
CA ILE A 121 32.59 -11.61 21.60
C ILE A 121 32.48 -13.01 21.01
N GLY A 122 31.77 -13.13 19.88
CA GLY A 122 31.68 -14.34 19.06
C GLY A 122 30.48 -15.24 19.38
N ASP A 123 29.79 -15.69 18.33
CA ASP A 123 28.55 -16.46 18.40
C ASP A 123 28.70 -17.79 19.16
N MET A 124 29.82 -18.50 18.97
CA MET A 124 30.13 -19.71 19.73
C MET A 124 30.36 -19.40 21.22
N THR A 125 31.08 -18.32 21.55
CA THR A 125 31.30 -17.89 22.94
C THR A 125 29.97 -17.58 23.63
N ALA A 126 29.07 -16.87 22.95
CA ALA A 126 27.73 -16.55 23.44
C ALA A 126 26.91 -17.83 23.68
N ALA A 127 26.85 -18.74 22.69
CA ALA A 127 26.12 -20.00 22.78
C ALA A 127 26.62 -20.93 23.90
N ILE A 128 27.94 -21.03 24.11
CA ILE A 128 28.56 -21.83 25.19
C ILE A 128 28.38 -21.17 26.56
N SER A 129 28.34 -19.83 26.63
CA SER A 129 28.13 -19.10 27.89
C SER A 129 26.68 -19.13 28.37
N LEU A 130 25.71 -19.09 27.47
CA LEU A 130 24.28 -18.91 27.78
C LEU A 130 23.72 -19.91 28.84
N PRO A 131 23.99 -21.23 28.78
CA PRO A 131 23.49 -22.17 29.80
C PRO A 131 24.06 -21.95 31.21
N VAL A 132 25.19 -21.25 31.34
CA VAL A 132 25.81 -20.86 32.62
C VAL A 132 25.23 -19.54 33.09
N LEU A 133 25.05 -18.57 32.18
CA LEU A 133 24.41 -17.28 32.46
C LEU A 133 23.00 -17.45 33.05
N VAL A 134 22.15 -18.22 32.36
CA VAL A 134 20.78 -18.55 32.81
C VAL A 134 20.79 -19.21 34.20
N ARG A 135 21.68 -20.20 34.42
CA ARG A 135 21.77 -20.95 35.70
C ARG A 135 22.10 -20.06 36.91
N HIS A 136 22.86 -18.99 36.70
CA HIS A 136 23.35 -18.11 37.78
C HIS A 136 22.69 -16.73 37.79
N GLY A 137 21.65 -16.51 36.98
CA GLY A 137 20.91 -15.24 36.90
C GLY A 137 21.70 -14.09 36.27
N LEU A 138 22.80 -14.37 35.58
CA LEU A 138 23.66 -13.34 34.98
C LEU A 138 23.12 -12.89 33.63
N VAL A 139 23.30 -11.61 33.30
CA VAL A 139 23.10 -11.10 31.94
C VAL A 139 24.44 -10.98 31.21
N SER A 140 24.46 -11.36 29.94
CA SER A 140 25.47 -10.92 28.99
C SER A 140 25.06 -9.55 28.45
N PHE A 141 25.76 -8.51 28.87
CA PHE A 141 25.53 -7.14 28.45
C PHE A 141 26.39 -6.82 27.22
N ALA A 142 25.76 -6.36 26.14
CA ALA A 142 26.40 -6.03 24.86
C ALA A 142 27.27 -7.14 24.21
N PRO A 143 26.80 -8.40 24.11
CA PRO A 143 27.53 -9.43 23.38
C PRO A 143 27.67 -9.08 21.89
N PHE A 144 28.87 -9.24 21.35
CA PHE A 144 29.18 -8.97 19.94
C PHE A 144 29.05 -10.26 19.13
N THR A 145 27.87 -10.49 18.56
CA THR A 145 27.56 -11.67 17.72
C THR A 145 27.44 -11.27 16.24
N GLY A 146 27.82 -12.17 15.33
CA GLY A 146 27.84 -11.93 13.87
C GLY A 146 26.72 -12.63 13.09
N SER A 147 25.97 -13.55 13.71
CA SER A 147 24.77 -14.16 13.14
C SER A 147 23.57 -14.03 14.08
N SER A 148 22.39 -14.04 13.46
CA SER A 148 21.08 -14.08 14.10
C SER A 148 20.78 -15.46 14.67
N LEU A 149 21.65 -16.47 14.50
CA LEU A 149 21.51 -17.80 15.10
C LEU A 149 21.47 -17.77 16.63
N VAL A 150 22.20 -16.83 17.24
CA VAL A 150 22.25 -16.60 18.69
C VAL A 150 21.47 -15.35 19.13
N ARG A 151 20.70 -14.73 18.22
CA ARG A 151 19.74 -13.65 18.51
C ARG A 151 18.34 -14.25 18.73
N GLY A 152 17.48 -13.45 19.37
CA GLY A 152 16.14 -13.83 19.82
C GLY A 152 15.97 -13.69 21.34
N TRP A 153 14.71 -13.72 21.78
CA TRP A 153 14.35 -13.42 23.17
C TRP A 153 15.01 -14.37 24.18
N ASN A 154 15.90 -13.79 25.00
CA ASN A 154 16.39 -14.41 26.21
C ASN A 154 16.82 -13.29 27.18
N PRO A 155 16.25 -13.21 28.41
CA PRO A 155 16.56 -12.11 29.31
C PRO A 155 18.05 -12.06 29.71
N ASN A 156 18.75 -13.20 29.70
CA ASN A 156 20.17 -13.28 30.02
C ASN A 156 21.10 -12.82 28.87
N MET A 157 20.56 -12.29 27.76
CA MET A 157 21.32 -11.74 26.62
C MET A 157 20.77 -10.35 26.25
N TYR A 158 21.56 -9.28 26.36
CA TYR A 158 21.12 -7.89 26.18
C TYR A 158 21.93 -7.18 25.09
N PHE A 159 21.38 -7.12 23.87
CA PHE A 159 22.09 -6.69 22.67
C PHE A 159 21.92 -5.19 22.37
N LEU A 160 23.03 -4.45 22.38
CA LEU A 160 23.03 -3.01 22.08
C LEU A 160 23.16 -2.66 20.59
N ARG A 161 23.75 -3.57 19.79
CA ARG A 161 23.98 -3.38 18.35
C ARG A 161 22.84 -3.99 17.55
N ALA A 162 22.53 -3.39 16.39
CA ALA A 162 21.56 -3.96 15.46
C ALA A 162 21.89 -5.42 15.12
N GLU A 163 20.85 -6.22 14.91
CA GLU A 163 21.05 -7.65 14.65
C GLU A 163 21.56 -7.93 13.23
N PRO A 164 22.25 -9.06 13.00
CA PRO A 164 22.82 -9.38 11.68
C PRO A 164 21.76 -9.52 10.57
N ALA A 165 20.52 -9.85 10.92
CA ALA A 165 19.37 -9.77 10.01
C ALA A 165 19.09 -8.32 9.52
N ALA A 166 19.25 -7.31 10.37
CA ALA A 166 19.13 -5.90 9.96
C ALA A 166 20.30 -5.50 9.05
N GLU A 167 21.51 -5.99 9.34
CA GLU A 167 22.69 -5.81 8.48
C GLU A 167 22.45 -6.44 7.09
N LEU A 168 21.86 -7.63 7.04
CA LEU A 168 21.44 -8.28 5.80
C LEU A 168 20.40 -7.48 5.02
N LEU A 169 19.32 -7.00 5.66
CA LEU A 169 18.28 -6.22 4.98
C LEU A 169 18.84 -4.91 4.39
N ALA A 170 19.77 -4.26 5.10
CA ALA A 170 20.47 -3.08 4.59
C ALA A 170 21.30 -3.40 3.33
N LEU A 171 22.08 -4.49 3.34
CA LEU A 171 22.88 -4.91 2.19
C LEU A 171 22.02 -5.35 0.99
N LEU A 172 20.89 -6.04 1.23
CA LEU A 172 19.91 -6.39 0.19
C LEU A 172 19.29 -5.15 -0.44
N ARG A 173 18.80 -4.20 0.38
CA ARG A 173 18.26 -2.91 -0.10
C ARG A 173 19.30 -2.17 -0.93
N TYR A 174 20.55 -2.11 -0.45
CA TYR A 174 21.62 -1.39 -1.14
C TYR A 174 22.01 -2.04 -2.49
N ALA A 175 22.14 -3.36 -2.52
CA ALA A 175 22.45 -4.10 -3.75
C ALA A 175 21.37 -3.90 -4.84
N LEU A 176 20.09 -3.91 -4.46
CA LEU A 176 18.96 -3.85 -5.40
C LEU A 176 18.55 -2.42 -5.78
N ALA A 177 18.70 -1.45 -4.87
CA ALA A 177 18.23 -0.07 -5.07
C ALA A 177 19.34 0.89 -5.53
N HIS A 178 20.56 0.72 -5.04
CA HIS A 178 21.68 1.66 -5.27
C HIS A 178 22.76 1.09 -6.19
N LEU A 179 23.20 -0.16 -5.99
CA LEU A 179 24.03 -0.86 -7.00
C LEU A 179 23.20 -1.37 -8.19
N ARG A 180 21.88 -1.53 -7.98
CA ARG A 180 20.88 -1.92 -8.99
C ARG A 180 21.21 -3.22 -9.73
N VAL A 181 21.87 -4.17 -9.07
CA VAL A 181 22.42 -5.35 -9.77
C VAL A 181 21.33 -6.28 -10.32
N HIS A 182 21.53 -6.76 -11.56
CA HIS A 182 20.73 -7.86 -12.09
C HIS A 182 21.11 -9.17 -11.40
N ARG A 183 22.42 -9.43 -11.23
CA ARG A 183 22.98 -10.67 -10.70
C ARG A 183 23.60 -10.47 -9.31
N LEU A 184 22.81 -10.76 -8.27
CA LEU A 184 23.24 -10.76 -6.87
C LEU A 184 23.61 -12.18 -6.42
N GLY A 185 24.87 -12.40 -6.06
CA GLY A 185 25.35 -13.63 -5.45
C GLY A 185 25.25 -13.62 -3.92
N PHE A 186 25.27 -14.80 -3.30
CA PHE A 186 25.33 -14.97 -1.85
C PHE A 186 26.36 -16.03 -1.46
N MET A 187 27.09 -15.80 -0.36
CA MET A 187 28.04 -16.74 0.22
C MET A 187 27.69 -17.03 1.68
N TYR A 188 27.64 -18.31 2.05
CA TYR A 188 27.53 -18.76 3.44
C TYR A 188 28.23 -20.11 3.66
N LEU A 189 28.44 -20.44 4.93
CA LEU A 189 28.99 -21.73 5.35
C LEU A 189 27.94 -22.55 6.11
N LYS A 190 28.02 -23.88 6.01
CA LYS A 190 27.10 -24.83 6.66
C LYS A 190 27.79 -25.60 7.77
N GLY A 191 27.09 -25.81 8.88
CA GLY A 191 27.62 -26.52 10.05
C GLY A 191 28.56 -25.69 10.93
N VAL A 192 28.56 -24.36 10.73
CA VAL A 192 29.20 -23.38 11.61
C VAL A 192 28.15 -22.36 12.06
N PHE A 193 28.36 -21.67 13.19
CA PHE A 193 27.35 -20.84 13.85
C PHE A 193 27.12 -19.48 13.15
N PHE A 194 27.10 -19.44 11.81
CA PHE A 194 27.07 -18.20 11.03
C PHE A 194 26.52 -18.44 9.61
N GLY A 195 25.52 -17.66 9.19
CA GLY A 195 25.13 -17.53 7.78
C GLY A 195 23.92 -18.34 7.33
N GLU A 196 23.61 -19.48 7.95
CA GLU A 196 22.50 -20.33 7.50
C GLU A 196 21.12 -19.69 7.74
N ARG A 197 20.93 -18.92 8.83
CA ARG A 197 19.71 -18.12 9.05
C ARG A 197 19.63 -16.94 8.08
N GLU A 198 20.75 -16.25 7.89
CA GLU A 198 20.84 -15.08 7.01
C GLU A 198 20.56 -15.46 5.55
N TYR A 199 21.09 -16.58 5.08
CA TYR A 199 20.77 -17.12 3.75
C TYR A 199 19.28 -17.44 3.59
N ALA A 200 18.66 -18.10 4.58
CA ALA A 200 17.23 -18.43 4.53
C ALA A 200 16.34 -17.17 4.52
N GLN A 201 16.71 -16.12 5.28
CA GLN A 201 16.02 -14.83 5.24
C GLN A 201 16.25 -14.12 3.89
N ALA A 202 17.47 -14.15 3.34
CA ALA A 202 17.77 -13.58 2.03
C ALA A 202 16.95 -14.24 0.91
N GLN A 203 16.81 -15.56 0.92
CA GLN A 203 15.93 -16.27 -0.01
C GLN A 203 14.46 -15.83 0.12
N ARG A 204 13.94 -15.77 1.36
CA ARG A 204 12.55 -15.36 1.64
C ARG A 204 12.28 -13.95 1.13
N VAL A 205 13.16 -13.02 1.44
CA VAL A 205 13.05 -11.59 1.06
C VAL A 205 13.19 -11.42 -0.45
N MET A 206 14.21 -12.00 -1.08
CA MET A 206 14.39 -11.95 -2.54
C MET A 206 13.15 -12.50 -3.27
N SER A 207 12.66 -13.68 -2.87
CA SER A 207 11.48 -14.30 -3.49
C SER A 207 10.21 -13.47 -3.29
N GLY A 208 10.04 -12.81 -2.13
CA GLY A 208 8.90 -11.92 -1.88
C GLY A 208 8.90 -10.68 -2.80
N MET A 209 10.09 -10.20 -3.17
CA MET A 209 10.28 -9.11 -4.15
C MET A 209 10.17 -9.57 -5.62
N GLY A 210 9.94 -10.86 -5.87
CA GLY A 210 9.94 -11.46 -7.22
C GLY A 210 11.34 -11.67 -7.81
N TYR A 211 12.40 -11.67 -7.00
CA TYR A 211 13.79 -11.81 -7.45
C TYR A 211 14.44 -13.11 -6.92
N ASN A 212 15.50 -13.55 -7.61
CA ASN A 212 16.31 -14.71 -7.21
C ASN A 212 17.78 -14.30 -7.05
N LEU A 213 18.50 -14.99 -6.17
CA LEU A 213 19.96 -14.93 -6.10
C LEU A 213 20.54 -15.61 -7.34
N SER A 214 21.46 -14.96 -8.06
CA SER A 214 22.00 -15.46 -9.33
C SER A 214 23.01 -16.60 -9.15
N GLY A 215 23.63 -16.69 -7.98
CA GLY A 215 24.61 -17.72 -7.63
C GLY A 215 24.79 -17.82 -6.12
N VAL A 216 24.90 -19.04 -5.60
CA VAL A 216 24.97 -19.30 -4.16
C VAL A 216 26.16 -20.20 -3.86
N PHE A 217 27.13 -19.68 -3.12
CA PHE A 217 28.24 -20.47 -2.56
C PHE A 217 27.85 -20.92 -1.15
N GLY A 218 27.36 -22.16 -1.01
CA GLY A 218 26.95 -22.75 0.27
C GLY A 218 27.78 -23.97 0.63
N LEU A 219 28.86 -23.78 1.39
CA LEU A 219 29.89 -24.79 1.63
C LEU A 219 29.85 -25.37 3.05
N LYS A 220 29.88 -26.70 3.20
CA LYS A 220 30.01 -27.35 4.52
C LYS A 220 31.44 -27.20 5.06
N SER A 221 31.57 -26.64 6.25
CA SER A 221 32.85 -26.22 6.85
C SER A 221 32.98 -26.66 8.32
N SER A 222 34.04 -26.24 9.01
CA SER A 222 34.27 -26.42 10.45
C SER A 222 35.13 -25.29 11.01
N MET A 223 34.90 -24.92 12.28
CA MET A 223 35.70 -23.91 12.99
C MET A 223 37.19 -24.28 13.10
N SER A 224 37.52 -25.57 13.10
CA SER A 224 38.87 -26.11 13.30
C SER A 224 39.70 -26.26 12.01
N HIS A 225 39.05 -26.59 10.89
CA HIS A 225 39.69 -26.96 9.64
C HIS A 225 38.75 -26.75 8.45
N GLY A 226 39.28 -26.13 7.39
CA GLY A 226 38.52 -25.82 6.18
C GLY A 226 38.10 -27.05 5.38
N ALA A 227 37.24 -26.83 4.39
CA ALA A 227 36.76 -27.88 3.50
C ALA A 227 37.90 -28.51 2.66
N LYS A 228 37.69 -29.76 2.23
CA LYS A 228 38.56 -30.42 1.25
C LYS A 228 38.68 -29.55 -0.01
N LYS A 229 39.88 -29.45 -0.58
CA LYS A 229 40.18 -28.56 -1.71
C LYS A 229 39.22 -28.80 -2.87
N GLU A 230 38.97 -30.06 -3.19
CA GLU A 230 38.17 -30.53 -4.33
C GLU A 230 36.70 -30.10 -4.16
N VAL A 231 36.18 -30.16 -2.93
CA VAL A 231 34.80 -29.77 -2.59
C VAL A 231 34.64 -28.24 -2.64
N PHE A 232 35.61 -27.49 -2.12
CA PHE A 232 35.63 -26.03 -2.26
C PHE A 232 35.71 -25.64 -3.74
N ASP A 233 36.65 -26.22 -4.48
CA ASP A 233 36.95 -25.81 -5.84
C ASP A 233 35.78 -26.15 -6.78
N ALA A 234 35.11 -27.30 -6.59
CA ALA A 234 33.86 -27.61 -7.32
C ALA A 234 32.72 -26.63 -7.00
N ALA A 235 32.52 -26.26 -5.72
CA ALA A 235 31.54 -25.25 -5.34
C ALA A 235 31.88 -23.86 -5.90
N TRP A 236 33.17 -23.54 -6.03
CA TRP A 236 33.64 -22.29 -6.63
C TRP A 236 33.32 -22.22 -8.12
N GLU A 237 33.62 -23.26 -8.89
CA GLU A 237 33.38 -23.24 -10.34
C GLU A 237 31.89 -23.07 -10.68
N VAL A 238 30.99 -23.73 -9.93
CA VAL A 238 29.54 -23.51 -10.06
C VAL A 238 29.16 -22.06 -9.75
N PHE A 239 29.70 -21.49 -8.67
CA PHE A 239 29.40 -20.11 -8.27
C PHE A 239 29.94 -19.06 -9.25
N ALA A 240 31.23 -19.11 -9.59
CA ALA A 240 31.89 -18.13 -10.44
C ALA A 240 31.35 -18.11 -11.88
N ASN A 241 30.86 -19.25 -12.38
CA ASN A 241 30.19 -19.32 -13.68
C ASN A 241 28.88 -18.51 -13.74
N THR A 242 28.27 -18.13 -12.61
CA THR A 242 27.11 -17.23 -12.56
C THR A 242 27.47 -15.76 -12.79
N ARG A 243 28.77 -15.40 -12.78
CA ARG A 243 29.32 -14.04 -13.00
C ARG A 243 28.57 -12.94 -12.22
N PRO A 244 28.49 -13.04 -10.87
CA PRO A 244 27.75 -12.08 -10.05
C PRO A 244 28.28 -10.64 -10.23
N GLN A 245 27.41 -9.66 -10.12
CA GLN A 245 27.77 -8.23 -10.14
C GLN A 245 28.01 -7.67 -8.74
N ALA A 246 27.31 -8.23 -7.75
CA ALA A 246 27.63 -8.06 -6.33
C ALA A 246 27.49 -9.39 -5.60
N VAL A 247 28.18 -9.58 -4.47
CA VAL A 247 28.07 -10.75 -3.60
C VAL A 247 27.89 -10.30 -2.16
N ILE A 248 26.83 -10.79 -1.51
CA ILE A 248 26.66 -10.68 -0.06
C ILE A 248 27.35 -11.87 0.62
N VAL A 249 28.28 -11.59 1.53
CA VAL A 249 29.11 -12.58 2.22
C VAL A 249 28.67 -12.68 3.68
N PHE A 250 28.00 -13.77 4.04
CA PHE A 250 27.68 -14.16 5.42
C PHE A 250 28.27 -15.55 5.74
N GLY A 251 29.61 -15.65 5.72
CA GLY A 251 30.34 -16.83 6.20
C GLY A 251 31.11 -16.53 7.48
N SER A 252 31.17 -17.47 8.43
CA SER A 252 31.99 -17.33 9.65
C SER A 252 33.43 -16.89 9.32
N PRO A 253 34.12 -16.07 10.14
CA PRO A 253 35.44 -15.48 9.80
C PRO A 253 36.62 -16.48 9.81
N ILE A 254 36.46 -17.64 9.20
CA ILE A 254 37.40 -18.77 9.18
C ILE A 254 38.04 -18.96 7.79
N LYS A 255 38.96 -19.93 7.70
CA LYS A 255 39.80 -20.22 6.53
C LYS A 255 39.03 -20.33 5.20
N ASP A 256 37.84 -20.94 5.19
CA ASP A 256 37.04 -21.08 3.97
C ASP A 256 36.44 -19.76 3.48
N THR A 257 36.02 -18.87 4.39
CA THR A 257 35.55 -17.52 4.03
C THR A 257 36.70 -16.66 3.53
N LYS A 258 37.87 -16.75 4.16
CA LYS A 258 39.11 -16.13 3.64
C LYS A 258 39.42 -16.64 2.22
N LYS A 259 39.48 -17.96 2.00
CA LYS A 259 39.73 -18.55 0.67
C LYS A 259 38.68 -18.12 -0.37
N PHE A 260 37.42 -17.94 0.03
CA PHE A 260 36.37 -17.42 -0.84
C PHE A 260 36.65 -15.98 -1.27
N VAL A 261 36.97 -15.07 -0.33
CA VAL A 261 37.28 -13.67 -0.66
C VAL A 261 38.56 -13.55 -1.48
N GLU A 262 39.61 -14.33 -1.15
CA GLU A 262 40.85 -14.40 -1.93
C GLU A 262 40.59 -14.80 -3.39
N ARG A 263 39.74 -15.82 -3.63
CA ARG A 263 39.41 -16.29 -4.98
C ARG A 263 38.43 -15.35 -5.70
N MET A 264 37.53 -14.68 -4.98
CA MET A 264 36.65 -13.65 -5.53
C MET A 264 37.44 -12.49 -6.14
N LEU A 265 38.46 -12.02 -5.44
CA LEU A 265 39.32 -10.92 -5.87
C LEU A 265 40.33 -11.30 -6.99
N THR A 266 40.56 -12.59 -7.23
CA THR A 266 41.60 -13.07 -8.18
C THR A 266 41.08 -13.83 -9.40
N ASP A 267 39.86 -14.40 -9.35
CA ASP A 267 39.23 -15.05 -10.50
C ASP A 267 38.67 -14.01 -11.48
N LYS A 268 39.07 -14.09 -12.75
CA LYS A 268 38.64 -13.14 -13.80
C LYS A 268 37.11 -13.09 -14.03
N ARG A 269 36.35 -14.05 -13.50
CA ARG A 269 34.87 -14.04 -13.53
C ARG A 269 34.23 -13.19 -12.42
N THR A 270 34.99 -12.84 -11.38
CA THR A 270 34.50 -12.15 -10.17
C THR A 270 35.37 -11.00 -9.67
N ALA A 271 36.57 -10.78 -10.24
CA ALA A 271 37.52 -9.78 -9.74
C ALA A 271 36.96 -8.34 -9.71
N GLY A 272 36.05 -7.98 -10.63
CA GLY A 272 35.33 -6.70 -10.67
C GLY A 272 33.95 -6.71 -10.00
N THR A 273 33.63 -7.71 -9.18
CA THR A 273 32.33 -7.85 -8.49
C THR A 273 32.34 -7.07 -7.16
N TYR A 274 31.26 -6.36 -6.83
CA TYR A 274 31.12 -5.69 -5.54
C TYR A 274 31.06 -6.71 -4.38
N LEU A 275 31.80 -6.45 -3.30
CA LEU A 275 31.81 -7.29 -2.10
C LEU A 275 31.05 -6.59 -0.98
N LEU A 276 29.98 -7.20 -0.50
CA LEU A 276 29.08 -6.71 0.55
C LEU A 276 29.19 -7.62 1.78
N ALA A 277 29.58 -7.11 2.94
CA ALA A 277 29.76 -7.93 4.15
C ALA A 277 29.21 -7.26 5.43
N PRO A 278 28.76 -8.03 6.44
CA PRO A 278 28.35 -7.52 7.74
C PRO A 278 29.55 -6.96 8.53
N SER A 279 29.28 -6.09 9.51
CA SER A 279 30.31 -5.49 10.39
C SER A 279 31.20 -6.54 11.07
N ALA A 280 30.65 -7.71 11.38
CA ALA A 280 31.37 -8.84 11.99
C ALA A 280 32.47 -9.47 11.10
N LEU A 281 32.48 -9.22 9.78
CA LEU A 281 33.49 -9.76 8.85
C LEU A 281 34.44 -8.70 8.29
N GLN A 282 34.22 -7.42 8.62
CA GLN A 282 34.97 -6.27 8.11
C GLN A 282 36.49 -6.43 8.21
N GLY A 283 37.01 -6.79 9.40
CA GLY A 283 38.45 -6.97 9.60
C GLY A 283 39.06 -8.07 8.73
N LEU A 284 38.34 -9.18 8.51
CA LEU A 284 38.77 -10.25 7.61
C LEU A 284 38.77 -9.76 6.15
N VAL A 285 37.68 -9.14 5.72
CA VAL A 285 37.52 -8.64 4.34
C VAL A 285 38.58 -7.61 4.00
N LEU A 286 38.81 -6.63 4.88
CA LEU A 286 39.85 -5.61 4.70
C LEU A 286 41.26 -6.22 4.73
N GLY A 287 41.54 -7.13 5.67
CA GLY A 287 42.84 -7.80 5.74
C GLY A 287 43.16 -8.63 4.49
N VAL A 288 42.17 -9.34 3.95
CA VAL A 288 42.31 -10.10 2.70
C VAL A 288 42.45 -9.18 1.49
N TRP A 289 41.64 -8.13 1.37
CA TRP A 289 41.71 -7.19 0.24
C TRP A 289 43.02 -6.40 0.22
N ARG A 290 43.49 -5.89 1.37
CA ARG A 290 44.81 -5.26 1.52
C ARG A 290 45.95 -6.20 1.07
N ALA A 291 45.91 -7.47 1.48
CA ALA A 291 46.90 -8.47 1.09
C ALA A 291 46.83 -8.85 -0.40
N ALA A 292 45.63 -8.94 -0.97
CA ALA A 292 45.42 -9.20 -2.39
C ALA A 292 45.95 -8.07 -3.28
N VAL A 293 45.66 -6.81 -2.92
CA VAL A 293 46.16 -5.62 -3.62
C VAL A 293 47.70 -5.53 -3.53
N THR A 294 48.27 -5.80 -2.35
CA THR A 294 49.73 -5.90 -2.17
C THR A 294 50.35 -7.04 -2.99
N SER A 295 49.55 -8.05 -3.33
CA SER A 295 49.92 -9.19 -4.18
C SER A 295 49.62 -9.00 -5.67
N GLY A 296 49.24 -7.77 -6.09
CA GLY A 296 49.04 -7.39 -7.49
C GLY A 296 47.60 -7.52 -8.03
N VAL A 297 46.60 -7.62 -7.16
CA VAL A 297 45.19 -7.36 -7.55
C VAL A 297 44.97 -5.85 -7.71
N GLU A 298 44.22 -5.45 -8.72
CA GLU A 298 43.89 -4.05 -8.99
C GLU A 298 43.04 -3.44 -7.86
N PHE A 299 43.30 -2.18 -7.50
CA PHE A 299 42.55 -1.49 -6.46
C PHE A 299 41.35 -0.76 -7.07
N GLU A 300 40.14 -1.24 -6.80
CA GLU A 300 38.89 -0.66 -7.29
C GLU A 300 38.18 0.16 -6.18
N PRO A 301 38.17 1.51 -6.26
CA PRO A 301 37.57 2.36 -5.23
C PRO A 301 36.06 2.10 -5.09
N GLY A 302 35.63 1.76 -3.87
CA GLY A 302 34.24 1.45 -3.56
C GLY A 302 33.77 0.05 -3.96
N GLN A 303 34.66 -0.84 -4.42
CA GLN A 303 34.33 -2.26 -4.65
C GLN A 303 33.87 -2.96 -3.37
N VAL A 304 34.58 -2.70 -2.27
CA VAL A 304 34.31 -3.29 -0.95
C VAL A 304 33.39 -2.37 -0.15
N LEU A 305 32.29 -2.94 0.33
CA LEU A 305 31.33 -2.29 1.21
C LEU A 305 31.06 -3.15 2.45
N THR A 306 30.88 -2.49 3.59
CA THR A 306 30.48 -3.15 4.84
C THR A 306 29.36 -2.40 5.52
N THR A 307 28.58 -3.10 6.34
CA THR A 307 27.71 -2.43 7.32
C THR A 307 28.50 -1.94 8.52
N GLY A 308 27.95 -0.97 9.23
CA GLY A 308 28.34 -0.54 10.57
C GLY A 308 27.10 -0.52 11.47
N THR A 309 27.29 -0.69 12.78
CA THR A 309 26.19 -0.63 13.78
C THR A 309 26.29 0.56 14.72
N ASN A 310 27.29 1.43 14.49
CA ASN A 310 27.46 2.76 15.06
C ASN A 310 28.08 3.66 13.95
N PRO A 311 28.10 4.99 14.10
CA PRO A 311 28.85 5.87 13.20
C PRO A 311 30.37 5.65 13.25
N LEU A 312 31.06 6.00 12.17
CA LEU A 312 32.53 6.02 12.11
C LEU A 312 33.14 7.04 13.08
N ALA A 313 34.26 6.67 13.71
CA ALA A 313 34.98 7.49 14.70
C ALA A 313 35.36 8.90 14.23
N LYS A 314 35.61 9.11 12.94
CA LYS A 314 35.94 10.42 12.36
C LYS A 314 34.74 11.31 12.03
N VAL A 315 33.51 10.78 12.07
CA VAL A 315 32.31 11.46 11.55
C VAL A 315 31.67 12.34 12.62
N THR A 316 32.30 13.50 12.85
CA THR A 316 31.95 14.49 13.89
C THR A 316 30.63 15.23 13.68
N LYS A 317 29.80 14.85 12.69
CA LYS A 317 28.42 15.36 12.55
C LYS A 317 27.50 14.91 13.70
N TYR A 318 27.88 13.84 14.40
CA TYR A 318 27.21 13.34 15.61
C TYR A 318 27.89 13.88 16.87
N LYS A 319 27.10 14.36 17.83
CA LYS A 319 27.57 14.81 19.16
C LYS A 319 28.20 13.66 19.94
N ALA A 320 27.62 12.46 19.86
CA ALA A 320 28.19 11.27 20.48
C ALA A 320 29.62 10.98 19.99
N ILE A 321 29.90 11.21 18.70
CA ILE A 321 31.23 11.02 18.12
C ILE A 321 32.21 12.13 18.53
N GLN A 322 31.76 13.38 18.63
CA GLN A 322 32.57 14.48 19.18
C GLN A 322 33.03 14.15 20.61
N ARG A 323 32.09 13.76 21.47
CA ARG A 323 32.34 13.42 22.88
C ARG A 323 33.17 12.15 23.04
N PHE A 324 32.94 11.13 22.21
CA PHE A 324 33.78 9.94 22.12
C PHE A 324 35.24 10.29 21.78
N GLN A 325 35.49 11.16 20.79
CA GLN A 325 36.85 11.54 20.43
C GLN A 325 37.57 12.31 21.55
N GLU A 326 36.87 13.12 22.35
CA GLU A 326 37.42 13.78 23.54
C GLU A 326 37.82 12.74 24.60
N VAL A 327 36.87 11.90 25.02
CA VAL A 327 37.06 10.84 26.02
C VAL A 327 38.20 9.88 25.62
N MET A 328 38.22 9.44 24.36
CA MET A 328 39.18 8.46 23.88
C MET A 328 40.59 9.03 23.77
N ARG A 329 40.76 10.30 23.35
CA ARG A 329 42.08 10.97 23.37
C ARG A 329 42.62 11.09 24.79
N ALA A 330 41.79 11.50 25.74
CA ALA A 330 42.19 11.61 27.15
C ALA A 330 42.58 10.24 27.75
N TYR A 331 41.82 9.19 27.45
CA TYR A 331 42.10 7.83 27.90
C TYR A 331 43.40 7.28 27.29
N LEU A 332 43.59 7.41 25.97
CA LEU A 332 44.81 6.97 25.29
C LEU A 332 46.06 7.72 25.78
N ALA A 333 45.96 9.02 26.04
CA ALA A 333 47.05 9.82 26.61
C ALA A 333 47.41 9.44 28.07
N HIS A 334 46.46 8.88 28.83
CA HIS A 334 46.70 8.38 30.19
C HIS A 334 47.24 6.93 30.21
N ARG A 335 47.03 6.17 29.14
CA ARG A 335 47.37 4.74 29.06
C ARG A 335 48.86 4.54 28.72
N ASN A 336 49.68 4.30 29.75
CA ASN A 336 51.12 3.99 29.65
C ASN A 336 51.50 2.66 28.92
N ASP A 337 50.59 2.05 28.15
CA ASP A 337 50.82 0.78 27.44
C ASP A 337 51.29 1.02 26.00
N THR A 338 52.60 0.89 25.79
CA THR A 338 53.24 0.98 24.47
C THR A 338 53.22 -0.34 23.68
N GLN A 339 52.77 -1.45 24.28
CA GLN A 339 52.90 -2.81 23.73
C GLN A 339 51.69 -3.25 22.90
N SER A 340 50.47 -2.87 23.28
CA SER A 340 49.25 -3.35 22.59
C SER A 340 49.06 -2.81 21.17
N GLY A 341 49.66 -1.66 20.83
CA GLY A 341 49.51 -1.02 19.53
C GLY A 341 48.19 -0.26 19.31
N VAL A 342 47.18 -0.56 20.13
CA VAL A 342 45.81 -0.04 20.01
C VAL A 342 45.75 1.49 20.15
N GLY A 343 45.11 2.17 19.20
CA GLY A 343 44.85 3.61 19.20
C GLY A 343 46.02 4.50 18.79
N LYS A 344 47.11 3.95 18.24
CA LYS A 344 48.26 4.73 17.76
C LYS A 344 47.89 5.74 16.67
N ASP A 345 47.06 5.31 15.73
CA ASP A 345 46.62 6.11 14.58
C ASP A 345 45.17 6.61 14.76
N PHE A 346 44.74 6.88 16.00
CA PHE A 346 43.38 7.35 16.30
C PHE A 346 43.21 8.85 15.97
N PRO A 347 42.13 9.28 15.25
CA PRO A 347 40.94 8.53 14.84
C PRO A 347 40.96 8.09 13.36
N ASP A 348 42.13 7.88 12.77
CA ASP A 348 42.33 7.67 11.33
C ASP A 348 42.36 6.20 10.87
N ASP A 349 42.64 5.22 11.73
CA ASP A 349 42.20 3.84 11.42
C ASP A 349 40.69 3.73 11.59
N ASP A 350 39.99 3.82 10.46
CA ASP A 350 38.53 3.81 10.37
C ASP A 350 37.90 2.50 10.90
N ASN A 351 38.64 1.38 10.88
CA ASN A 351 38.18 0.07 11.33
C ASN A 351 38.39 -0.10 12.84
N GLU A 352 39.55 0.28 13.35
CA GLU A 352 39.84 0.27 14.79
C GLU A 352 38.93 1.25 15.53
N GLY A 353 38.80 2.47 15.00
CA GLY A 353 37.98 3.53 15.59
C GLY A 353 36.49 3.17 15.68
N GLU A 354 35.92 2.49 14.69
CA GLU A 354 34.52 2.02 14.73
C GLU A 354 34.29 0.98 15.84
N VAL A 355 35.27 0.09 16.08
CA VAL A 355 35.21 -0.90 17.15
C VAL A 355 35.38 -0.23 18.52
N MET A 356 36.21 0.80 18.62
CA MET A 356 36.30 1.66 19.82
C MET A 356 34.98 2.41 20.10
N VAL A 357 34.30 2.95 19.08
CA VAL A 357 32.97 3.56 19.23
C VAL A 357 31.97 2.54 19.79
N ALA A 358 31.94 1.32 19.24
CA ALA A 358 31.07 0.25 19.73
C ALA A 358 31.35 -0.14 21.20
N GLY A 359 32.62 -0.13 21.60
CA GLY A 359 33.04 -0.29 23.00
C GLY A 359 32.59 0.88 23.88
N TRP A 360 32.83 2.11 23.45
CA TRP A 360 32.47 3.31 24.21
C TRP A 360 30.96 3.47 24.41
N VAL A 361 30.17 3.27 23.36
CA VAL A 361 28.69 3.22 23.46
C VAL A 361 28.26 2.13 24.45
N THR A 362 28.96 0.98 24.49
CA THR A 362 28.71 -0.07 25.48
C THR A 362 29.01 0.39 26.91
N GLY A 363 30.13 1.07 27.15
CA GLY A 363 30.50 1.60 28.48
C GLY A 363 29.60 2.75 28.96
N GLU A 364 29.14 3.60 28.05
CA GLU A 364 28.13 4.63 28.29
C GLU A 364 26.78 4.01 28.69
N LEU A 365 26.29 3.03 27.93
CA LEU A 365 25.05 2.33 28.25
C LEU A 365 25.17 1.50 29.53
N LEU A 366 26.34 0.90 29.81
CA LEU A 366 26.59 0.19 31.06
C LEU A 366 26.58 1.15 32.26
N SER A 367 27.12 2.36 32.11
CA SER A 367 27.04 3.41 33.13
C SER A 367 25.59 3.80 33.41
N GLN A 368 24.79 4.03 32.37
CA GLN A 368 23.35 4.29 32.51
C GLN A 368 22.57 3.08 33.05
N ALA A 369 22.98 1.85 32.73
CA ALA A 369 22.36 0.61 33.20
C ALA A 369 22.50 0.49 34.73
N LEU A 370 23.73 0.73 35.23
CA LEU A 370 24.13 0.57 36.63
C LEU A 370 23.84 1.79 37.52
N GLY A 371 23.39 2.92 36.96
CA GLY A 371 23.24 4.20 37.67
C GLY A 371 22.16 4.28 38.77
N ASN A 372 21.66 3.17 39.31
CA ASN A 372 20.68 3.13 40.39
C ASN A 372 21.01 2.01 41.40
N ARG A 373 21.27 2.39 42.66
CA ARG A 373 21.61 1.47 43.76
C ARG A 373 20.58 0.36 43.97
N GLU A 374 19.28 0.69 43.86
CA GLU A 374 18.19 -0.29 44.04
C GLU A 374 18.14 -1.36 42.95
N TRP A 375 18.74 -1.08 41.78
CA TRP A 375 18.80 -2.04 40.68
C TRP A 375 20.10 -2.86 40.69
N VAL A 376 21.21 -2.35 41.23
CA VAL A 376 22.50 -3.07 41.23
C VAL A 376 22.79 -3.91 42.48
N LYS A 377 21.90 -3.87 43.49
CA LYS A 377 22.05 -4.61 44.76
C LYS A 377 22.11 -6.14 44.60
N ASP A 378 21.48 -6.70 43.57
CA ASP A 378 21.51 -8.12 43.25
C ASP A 378 21.20 -8.37 41.76
N ARG A 379 21.49 -9.58 41.26
CA ARG A 379 21.33 -9.94 39.84
C ARG A 379 19.87 -9.93 39.37
N THR A 380 18.93 -10.32 40.21
CA THR A 380 17.50 -10.37 39.87
C THR A 380 16.92 -8.96 39.77
N SER A 381 17.26 -8.08 40.72
CA SER A 381 16.95 -6.64 40.63
C SER A 381 17.56 -6.00 39.38
N PHE A 382 18.81 -6.35 39.04
CA PHE A 382 19.47 -5.79 37.86
C PHE A 382 18.81 -6.27 36.57
N LEU A 383 18.57 -7.58 36.44
CA LEU A 383 17.91 -8.19 35.29
C LEU A 383 16.51 -7.59 35.05
N ALA A 384 15.71 -7.42 36.11
CA ALA A 384 14.41 -6.76 36.01
C ALA A 384 14.53 -5.31 35.54
N SER A 385 15.54 -4.57 36.01
CA SER A 385 15.76 -3.17 35.62
C SER A 385 16.10 -2.97 34.14
N LEU A 386 16.65 -3.97 33.46
CA LEU A 386 17.04 -3.88 32.05
C LEU A 386 15.85 -3.94 31.09
N TYR A 387 14.74 -4.56 31.53
CA TYR A 387 13.56 -4.85 30.73
C TYR A 387 12.29 -4.10 31.16
N ASN A 388 12.42 -3.17 32.11
CA ASN A 388 11.34 -2.28 32.55
C ASN A 388 11.15 -1.10 31.57
N GLN A 389 10.72 -1.41 30.33
CA GLN A 389 10.41 -0.44 29.25
C GLN A 389 11.54 0.59 29.04
N ARG A 390 12.78 0.09 28.87
CA ARG A 390 13.99 0.90 28.97
C ARG A 390 14.48 1.39 27.61
N ARG A 391 14.81 2.68 27.56
CA ARG A 391 15.50 3.36 26.44
C ARG A 391 16.77 4.01 26.97
N TYR A 392 17.83 4.02 26.17
CA TYR A 392 19.05 4.79 26.44
C TYR A 392 19.24 5.88 25.38
N VAL A 393 19.82 6.99 25.79
CA VAL A 393 20.23 8.08 24.90
C VAL A 393 21.68 8.43 25.22
N VAL A 394 22.54 8.43 24.21
CA VAL A 394 23.94 8.84 24.26
C VAL A 394 24.09 10.02 23.30
N ASP A 395 23.89 11.22 23.84
CA ASP A 395 23.84 12.50 23.13
C ASP A 395 22.78 12.54 22.01
N ASP A 396 23.12 12.02 20.82
CA ASP A 396 22.25 11.92 19.64
C ASP A 396 22.11 10.48 19.09
N ILE A 397 22.67 9.48 19.77
CA ILE A 397 22.44 8.04 19.53
C ILE A 397 21.35 7.53 20.47
N VAL A 398 20.36 6.81 19.95
CA VAL A 398 19.25 6.20 20.72
C VAL A 398 19.29 4.67 20.57
N ILE A 399 19.21 3.95 21.69
CA ILE A 399 19.25 2.49 21.74
C ILE A 399 18.11 1.99 22.63
N GLY A 400 17.26 1.12 22.08
CA GLY A 400 16.01 0.66 22.67
C GLY A 400 14.94 0.30 21.62
N ASP A 401 13.72 -0.03 22.01
CA ASP A 401 13.23 -0.10 23.39
C ASP A 401 13.27 -1.53 23.96
N TYR A 402 13.80 -1.69 25.16
CA TYR A 402 13.93 -2.98 25.85
C TYR A 402 12.71 -3.27 26.71
N GLY A 403 12.14 -4.47 26.61
CA GLY A 403 10.90 -4.82 27.30
C GLY A 403 10.81 -6.29 27.66
N GLY A 404 10.30 -6.57 28.85
CA GLY A 404 10.12 -7.93 29.38
C GLY A 404 8.81 -8.56 28.91
N GLU A 405 8.29 -9.45 29.74
CA GLU A 405 6.89 -9.87 29.67
C GLU A 405 5.98 -8.70 30.07
N CYS A 406 4.94 -8.43 29.29
CA CYS A 406 3.96 -7.38 29.57
C CYS A 406 2.59 -7.78 28.99
N ASP A 407 1.50 -7.11 29.43
CA ASP A 407 0.16 -7.42 28.93
C ASP A 407 0.04 -7.14 27.42
N TYR A 408 -0.69 -7.99 26.70
CA TYR A 408 -0.88 -7.85 25.26
C TYR A 408 -1.53 -6.52 24.86
N THR A 409 -2.35 -5.92 25.72
CA THR A 409 -2.94 -4.59 25.52
C THR A 409 -1.93 -3.45 25.72
N ALA A 410 -0.90 -3.66 26.55
CA ALA A 410 0.21 -2.72 26.68
C ALA A 410 1.16 -2.83 25.47
N ALA A 411 1.45 -4.05 25.01
CA ALA A 411 2.23 -4.29 23.79
C ALA A 411 1.57 -3.63 22.56
N LEU A 412 0.24 -3.79 22.43
CA LEU A 412 -0.58 -3.10 21.42
C LEU A 412 -0.75 -1.57 21.62
N LYS A 413 -0.06 -0.98 22.60
CA LYS A 413 0.03 0.48 22.83
C LYS A 413 1.48 0.97 22.84
N GLY A 414 2.38 0.21 22.20
CA GLY A 414 3.78 0.59 22.04
C GLY A 414 4.71 0.19 23.20
N ALA A 415 4.26 -0.59 24.18
CA ALA A 415 5.18 -1.20 25.14
C ALA A 415 6.01 -2.30 24.46
N SER A 416 7.32 -2.32 24.68
CA SER A 416 8.16 -3.42 24.24
C SER A 416 7.75 -4.71 24.96
N PHE A 417 7.54 -5.77 24.18
CA PHE A 417 7.26 -7.13 24.66
C PHE A 417 8.37 -8.05 24.19
N HIS A 418 8.99 -8.79 25.10
CA HIS A 418 10.06 -9.76 24.82
C HIS A 418 11.15 -9.21 23.91
N CYS A 419 11.62 -7.98 24.18
CA CYS A 419 12.65 -7.32 23.40
C CYS A 419 13.97 -7.13 24.16
N ASN A 420 15.01 -7.79 23.64
CA ASN A 420 16.39 -7.73 24.12
C ASN A 420 17.39 -7.22 23.06
N ASP A 421 16.92 -6.76 21.91
CA ASP A 421 17.70 -6.16 20.83
C ASP A 421 17.31 -4.67 20.69
N GLY A 422 18.16 -3.76 21.19
CA GLY A 422 17.87 -2.31 21.18
C GLY A 422 18.58 -1.52 20.07
N GLY A 423 19.50 -2.14 19.33
CA GLY A 423 20.20 -1.47 18.23
C GLY A 423 19.31 -1.36 17.00
N ARG A 424 18.93 -0.14 16.62
CA ARG A 424 17.92 0.09 15.55
C ARG A 424 18.51 0.36 14.17
N THR A 425 19.70 0.95 14.12
CA THR A 425 20.27 1.57 12.91
C THR A 425 21.47 0.78 12.40
N VAL A 426 21.46 0.53 11.10
CA VAL A 426 22.57 0.02 10.32
C VAL A 426 23.04 1.13 9.38
N TYR A 427 24.34 1.37 9.40
CA TYR A 427 25.05 2.24 8.46
C TYR A 427 25.67 1.37 7.36
N ILE A 428 25.88 1.90 6.16
CA ILE A 428 26.70 1.26 5.13
C ILE A 428 27.86 2.20 4.82
N LYS A 429 29.04 1.62 4.65
CA LYS A 429 30.26 2.33 4.27
C LYS A 429 30.96 1.62 3.12
N ARG A 430 31.49 2.41 2.18
CA ARG A 430 32.34 1.95 1.08
C ARG A 430 33.80 2.25 1.41
N PHE A 431 34.74 1.46 0.90
CA PHE A 431 36.16 1.73 1.08
C PHE A 431 36.78 2.28 -0.20
N VAL A 432 37.46 3.41 -0.09
CA VAL A 432 38.09 4.17 -1.18
C VAL A 432 39.61 4.23 -0.96
N GLU A 433 40.31 5.08 -1.71
CA GLU A 433 41.78 5.18 -1.74
C GLU A 433 42.42 5.16 -0.34
N GLY A 434 43.56 4.49 -0.21
CA GLY A 434 44.21 4.25 1.09
C GLY A 434 43.44 3.33 2.03
N PHE A 435 42.46 2.57 1.52
CA PHE A 435 41.53 1.72 2.30
C PHE A 435 40.72 2.52 3.34
N ARG A 436 40.46 3.81 3.09
CA ARG A 436 39.66 4.67 3.98
C ARG A 436 38.18 4.41 3.77
N ALA A 437 37.41 4.43 4.86
CA ALA A 437 35.96 4.27 4.84
C ALA A 437 35.22 5.60 4.57
N GLU A 438 34.17 5.55 3.77
CA GLU A 438 33.21 6.64 3.58
C GLU A 438 31.79 6.20 3.93
N ASP A 439 31.09 7.01 4.75
CA ASP A 439 29.66 6.88 5.05
C ASP A 439 28.82 6.95 3.76
N VAL A 440 28.08 5.89 3.43
CA VAL A 440 27.11 5.89 2.33
C VAL A 440 25.72 6.15 2.89
N ALA A 441 25.34 7.42 3.03
CA ALA A 441 24.09 7.84 3.67
C ALA A 441 22.83 7.19 3.05
N ALA A 442 22.82 6.97 1.73
CA ALA A 442 21.73 6.28 1.03
C ALA A 442 21.56 4.80 1.46
N GLY A 443 22.62 4.16 2.00
CA GLY A 443 22.57 2.81 2.54
C GLY A 443 22.12 2.70 3.99
N ALA A 444 21.85 3.82 4.67
CA ALA A 444 21.36 3.80 6.06
C ALA A 444 19.98 3.14 6.17
N PHE A 445 19.82 2.25 7.15
CA PHE A 445 18.61 1.46 7.39
C PHE A 445 18.27 1.46 8.88
N THR A 446 17.07 1.91 9.25
CA THR A 446 16.62 1.96 10.66
C THR A 446 15.30 1.23 10.82
N LEU A 447 15.23 0.31 11.79
CA LEU A 447 14.01 -0.44 12.13
C LEU A 447 12.95 0.46 12.80
N ARG A 448 11.68 0.29 12.43
CA ARG A 448 10.55 1.09 12.96
C ARG A 448 10.41 0.88 14.47
N LEU A 449 10.11 1.92 15.25
CA LEU A 449 10.27 1.92 16.71
C LEU A 449 9.73 0.68 17.46
N TRP A 450 8.59 0.14 17.04
CA TRP A 450 7.94 -1.04 17.64
C TRP A 450 8.53 -2.41 17.24
N GLU A 451 9.45 -2.45 16.27
CA GLU A 451 10.07 -3.68 15.77
C GLU A 451 11.32 -3.99 16.60
N CYS A 452 11.34 -5.07 17.38
CA CYS A 452 12.53 -5.41 18.17
C CYS A 452 13.71 -5.85 17.28
N GLY A 453 13.42 -6.62 16.23
CA GLY A 453 14.40 -7.13 15.28
C GLY A 453 13.90 -7.05 13.83
N ALA A 454 14.82 -7.30 12.90
CA ALA A 454 14.60 -7.39 11.47
C ALA A 454 14.09 -8.77 11.01
N ALA A 455 14.11 -9.79 11.86
CA ALA A 455 13.73 -11.17 11.52
C ALA A 455 12.38 -11.31 10.76
N ASP A 456 11.37 -10.53 11.16
CA ASP A 456 10.04 -10.47 10.52
C ASP A 456 9.79 -9.15 9.74
N THR A 457 10.81 -8.31 9.55
CA THR A 457 10.70 -7.08 8.76
C THR A 457 10.64 -7.39 7.28
N MET A 458 9.49 -7.08 6.66
CA MET A 458 9.30 -7.17 5.21
C MET A 458 10.07 -6.04 4.49
N LEU A 459 10.92 -6.42 3.54
CA LEU A 459 11.60 -5.52 2.61
C LEU A 459 10.87 -5.57 1.26
N HIS A 460 10.33 -4.45 0.79
CA HIS A 460 9.65 -4.37 -0.50
C HIS A 460 10.64 -4.16 -1.65
N ALA A 461 10.23 -4.57 -2.87
CA ALA A 461 11.06 -4.44 -4.07
C ALA A 461 11.32 -2.95 -4.41
N PRO A 462 12.57 -2.53 -4.69
CA PRO A 462 12.84 -1.13 -4.98
C PRO A 462 12.40 -0.74 -6.40
N LEU A 463 11.83 0.46 -6.51
CA LEU A 463 11.40 1.07 -7.77
C LEU A 463 12.53 1.97 -8.29
N ASN A 464 13.32 1.46 -9.25
CA ASN A 464 14.50 2.15 -9.76
C ASN A 464 14.15 2.95 -11.02
N GLY A 465 14.07 4.26 -10.85
CA GLY A 465 13.90 5.25 -11.92
C GLY A 465 15.23 5.71 -12.52
N LEU A 466 15.19 6.13 -13.78
CA LEU A 466 16.29 6.77 -14.49
C LEU A 466 15.88 8.17 -14.96
N ALA A 467 16.81 9.11 -14.86
CA ALA A 467 16.74 10.45 -15.42
C ALA A 467 17.95 10.66 -16.35
N VAL A 468 17.77 11.40 -17.44
CA VAL A 468 18.78 11.64 -18.47
C VAL A 468 18.96 13.14 -18.66
N THR A 469 20.17 13.64 -18.40
CA THR A 469 20.54 15.05 -18.54
C THR A 469 21.31 15.22 -19.84
N MET A 470 20.65 15.82 -20.84
CA MET A 470 21.20 16.04 -22.17
C MET A 470 22.07 17.31 -22.14
N GLN A 471 23.39 17.14 -22.16
CA GLN A 471 24.37 18.22 -21.95
C GLN A 471 24.60 19.10 -23.19
N ASP A 472 24.10 18.67 -24.35
CA ASP A 472 24.11 19.39 -25.62
C ASP A 472 22.90 20.32 -25.81
N SER A 473 21.94 20.32 -24.87
CA SER A 473 20.79 21.24 -24.85
C SER A 473 20.69 21.91 -23.48
N VAL A 474 20.88 23.23 -23.46
CA VAL A 474 20.79 24.05 -22.24
C VAL A 474 19.40 23.93 -21.61
N ASP A 475 18.35 24.00 -22.43
CA ASP A 475 16.96 23.89 -21.98
C ASP A 475 16.66 22.52 -21.37
N ALA A 476 17.16 21.43 -21.98
CA ALA A 476 17.03 20.09 -21.45
C ALA A 476 17.72 19.93 -20.08
N ALA A 477 18.93 20.47 -19.94
CA ALA A 477 19.69 20.42 -18.69
C ALA A 477 19.03 21.25 -17.57
N LEU A 478 18.55 22.46 -17.88
CA LEU A 478 17.84 23.33 -16.93
C LEU A 478 16.47 22.75 -16.52
N ALA A 479 15.74 22.17 -17.48
CA ALA A 479 14.48 21.49 -17.23
C ALA A 479 14.67 20.26 -16.33
N MET A 480 15.62 19.38 -16.66
CA MET A 480 15.91 18.20 -15.84
C MET A 480 16.40 18.58 -14.44
N SER A 481 17.27 19.59 -14.31
CA SER A 481 17.70 20.15 -13.01
C SER A 481 16.52 20.63 -12.15
N SER A 482 15.54 21.30 -12.79
CA SER A 482 14.32 21.77 -12.11
C SER A 482 13.44 20.61 -11.65
N ILE A 483 13.23 19.59 -12.49
CA ILE A 483 12.44 18.38 -12.15
C ILE A 483 13.10 17.63 -10.99
N LEU A 484 14.42 17.41 -11.06
CA LEU A 484 15.18 16.70 -10.02
C LEU A 484 15.16 17.44 -8.68
N ALA A 485 15.20 18.78 -8.66
CA ALA A 485 15.04 19.55 -7.43
C ALA A 485 13.68 19.30 -6.74
N GLY A 486 12.62 19.06 -7.51
CA GLY A 486 11.32 18.64 -6.99
C GLY A 486 11.30 17.20 -6.49
N VAL A 487 11.86 16.27 -7.27
CA VAL A 487 11.98 14.85 -6.92
C VAL A 487 12.79 14.67 -5.63
N ASP A 488 13.89 15.40 -5.45
CA ASP A 488 14.72 15.34 -4.25
C ASP A 488 14.03 15.92 -3.02
N ALA A 489 13.24 16.99 -3.18
CA ALA A 489 12.46 17.59 -2.09
C ALA A 489 11.23 16.74 -1.67
N ALA A 490 10.74 15.87 -2.55
CA ALA A 490 9.67 14.91 -2.25
C ALA A 490 10.18 13.62 -1.56
N LYS A 491 11.50 13.36 -1.55
CA LYS A 491 12.07 12.21 -0.84
C LYS A 491 12.00 12.41 0.68
N LYS A 492 11.71 11.32 1.39
CA LYS A 492 11.66 11.31 2.86
C LYS A 492 13.06 11.49 3.46
N PRO A 493 13.19 12.02 4.70
CA PRO A 493 14.49 12.23 5.35
C PRO A 493 15.36 10.97 5.37
N GLN A 494 16.66 11.13 5.08
CA GLN A 494 17.59 10.01 4.95
C GLN A 494 17.73 9.23 6.26
N GLY A 495 17.55 7.91 6.19
CA GLY A 495 17.84 6.96 7.28
C GLY A 495 16.63 6.27 7.91
N GLN A 496 15.42 6.83 7.78
CA GLN A 496 14.18 6.19 8.27
C GLN A 496 13.58 5.30 7.18
N TYR A 497 13.52 3.98 7.40
CA TYR A 497 12.90 3.04 6.47
C TYR A 497 11.43 2.81 6.84
N ASP A 498 10.52 3.10 5.90
CA ASP A 498 9.07 3.04 6.08
C ASP A 498 8.39 1.84 5.38
N GLY A 499 9.18 1.03 4.67
CA GLY A 499 8.74 -0.06 3.81
C GLY A 499 9.08 0.16 2.33
N ASN A 500 9.09 1.40 1.86
CA ASN A 500 9.24 1.71 0.44
C ASN A 500 10.68 2.08 0.10
N THR A 501 11.04 1.99 -1.18
CA THR A 501 12.32 2.51 -1.71
C THR A 501 12.16 2.84 -3.19
N VAL A 502 11.87 4.09 -3.49
CA VAL A 502 12.00 4.65 -4.85
C VAL A 502 13.38 5.29 -4.99
N THR A 503 14.13 4.94 -6.04
CA THR A 503 15.44 5.56 -6.30
C THR A 503 15.49 6.19 -7.68
N PHE A 504 16.20 7.30 -7.81
CA PHE A 504 16.50 7.93 -9.10
C PHE A 504 18.01 7.94 -9.31
N LEU A 505 18.43 7.55 -10.50
CA LEU A 505 19.79 7.73 -10.99
C LEU A 505 19.74 8.72 -12.16
N THR A 506 20.65 9.69 -12.16
CA THR A 506 20.78 10.67 -13.24
C THR A 506 22.03 10.36 -14.04
N LEU A 507 21.90 10.25 -15.36
CA LEU A 507 23.02 10.06 -16.29
C LEU A 507 23.20 11.29 -17.18
N ASN A 508 24.45 11.69 -17.41
CA ASN A 508 24.81 12.71 -18.40
C ASN A 508 24.99 12.07 -19.77
N THR A 509 24.43 12.68 -20.80
CA THR A 509 24.48 12.17 -22.19
C THR A 509 24.28 13.31 -23.19
N SER A 510 24.26 13.01 -24.49
CA SER A 510 23.80 13.91 -25.55
C SER A 510 22.36 13.55 -25.95
N THR A 511 21.65 14.50 -26.55
CA THR A 511 20.28 14.33 -27.07
C THR A 511 20.22 13.17 -28.07
N ALA A 512 21.25 13.02 -28.91
CA ALA A 512 21.39 11.89 -29.83
C ALA A 512 21.72 10.57 -29.11
N GLY A 513 22.62 10.58 -28.11
CA GLY A 513 23.05 9.38 -27.39
C GLY A 513 22.09 8.88 -26.30
N ALA A 514 21.00 9.59 -26.05
CA ALA A 514 20.11 9.35 -24.90
C ALA A 514 19.45 7.95 -24.90
N SER A 515 19.04 7.43 -26.05
CA SER A 515 18.41 6.09 -26.14
C SER A 515 19.43 4.97 -26.00
N ASP A 516 20.61 5.09 -26.61
CA ASP A 516 21.72 4.13 -26.43
C ASP A 516 22.23 4.13 -24.97
N THR A 517 22.23 5.28 -24.31
CA THR A 517 22.56 5.42 -22.88
C THR A 517 21.55 4.66 -22.01
N LEU A 518 20.26 4.84 -22.26
CA LEU A 518 19.17 4.12 -21.58
C LEU A 518 19.29 2.60 -21.79
N LEU A 519 19.45 2.15 -23.04
CA LEU A 519 19.60 0.73 -23.39
C LEU A 519 20.87 0.10 -22.80
N THR A 520 21.94 0.88 -22.63
CA THR A 520 23.19 0.43 -22.00
C THR A 520 23.02 0.27 -20.49
N GLU A 521 22.43 1.26 -19.82
CA GLU A 521 22.18 1.17 -18.37
C GLU A 521 21.18 0.06 -18.04
N MET A 522 20.14 -0.17 -18.85
CA MET A 522 19.19 -1.28 -18.68
C MET A 522 19.85 -2.66 -18.81
N LYS A 523 20.88 -2.81 -19.66
CA LYS A 523 21.67 -4.05 -19.77
C LYS A 523 22.58 -4.24 -18.55
N ALA A 524 23.13 -3.15 -18.00
CA ALA A 524 24.01 -3.19 -16.84
C ALA A 524 23.24 -3.40 -15.53
N ARG A 525 22.08 -2.75 -15.36
CA ARG A 525 21.41 -2.52 -14.07
C ARG A 525 19.88 -2.52 -14.20
N ARG A 526 19.21 -2.72 -13.07
CA ARG A 526 17.75 -2.68 -12.94
C ARG A 526 17.24 -1.25 -13.03
N VAL A 527 16.50 -0.97 -14.10
CA VAL A 527 15.67 0.22 -14.30
C VAL A 527 14.25 -0.28 -14.59
N GLN A 528 13.26 0.19 -13.83
CA GLN A 528 11.84 -0.10 -14.11
C GLN A 528 11.12 1.09 -14.75
N PHE A 529 11.61 2.32 -14.55
CA PHE A 529 10.99 3.49 -15.16
C PHE A 529 11.97 4.60 -15.55
N VAL A 530 11.53 5.48 -16.46
CA VAL A 530 12.20 6.72 -16.84
C VAL A 530 11.26 7.89 -16.56
N SER A 531 11.78 9.05 -16.15
CA SER A 531 10.96 10.25 -15.95
C SER A 531 11.74 11.53 -16.22
N GLY A 532 11.02 12.63 -16.47
CA GLY A 532 11.58 13.93 -16.86
C GLY A 532 11.80 14.08 -18.36
N VAL A 533 12.85 14.80 -18.76
CA VAL A 533 13.16 15.09 -20.16
C VAL A 533 13.61 13.83 -20.91
N VAL A 534 12.99 13.57 -22.06
CA VAL A 534 13.30 12.44 -22.96
C VAL A 534 13.27 12.84 -24.44
N THR A 535 13.76 11.97 -25.32
CA THR A 535 13.65 12.12 -26.78
C THR A 535 12.62 11.14 -27.36
N ASP A 536 12.11 11.43 -28.57
CA ASP A 536 11.22 10.51 -29.30
C ASP A 536 11.82 9.09 -29.41
N ALA A 537 13.13 8.99 -29.64
CA ALA A 537 13.86 7.71 -29.77
C ALA A 537 14.03 6.94 -28.45
N MET A 538 13.82 7.56 -27.28
CA MET A 538 13.73 6.84 -26.00
C MET A 538 12.35 6.19 -25.83
N LEU A 539 11.28 6.84 -26.29
CA LEU A 539 9.90 6.39 -26.05
C LEU A 539 9.55 5.09 -26.79
N GLU A 540 10.36 4.66 -27.77
CA GLU A 540 10.22 3.36 -28.44
C GLU A 540 10.80 2.18 -27.63
N VAL A 541 11.43 2.42 -26.46
CA VAL A 541 11.96 1.35 -25.60
C VAL A 541 10.84 0.76 -24.75
N GLU A 542 10.12 -0.22 -25.30
CA GLU A 542 8.95 -0.85 -24.65
C GLU A 542 9.25 -1.53 -23.30
N SER A 543 10.49 -1.97 -23.07
CA SER A 543 10.91 -2.71 -21.87
C SER A 543 11.14 -1.83 -20.62
N VAL A 544 10.85 -0.53 -20.70
CA VAL A 544 10.82 0.40 -19.57
C VAL A 544 9.58 1.29 -19.62
N THR A 545 9.04 1.64 -18.45
CA THR A 545 7.86 2.51 -18.35
C THR A 545 8.27 3.97 -18.20
N PHE A 546 7.73 4.85 -19.04
CA PHE A 546 7.93 6.30 -18.95
C PHE A 546 6.83 6.92 -18.09
N ILE A 547 7.22 7.54 -16.99
CA ILE A 547 6.33 8.28 -16.09
C ILE A 547 6.51 9.77 -16.35
N ASP A 548 5.44 10.39 -16.87
CA ASP A 548 5.35 11.80 -17.20
C ASP A 548 6.51 12.36 -18.08
N PRO A 549 6.77 11.75 -19.26
CA PRO A 549 7.87 12.18 -20.12
C PRO A 549 7.63 13.55 -20.75
N LEU A 550 8.57 14.47 -20.49
CA LEU A 550 8.64 15.79 -21.09
C LEU A 550 9.48 15.73 -22.37
N LEU A 551 8.90 16.14 -23.49
CA LEU A 551 9.59 16.26 -24.78
C LEU A 551 10.05 17.70 -25.00
N LEU A 552 11.22 17.89 -25.63
CA LEU A 552 11.80 19.20 -25.92
C LEU A 552 11.06 20.00 -27.01
N GLY A 553 10.09 19.39 -27.69
CA GLY A 553 9.19 20.07 -28.61
C GLY A 553 7.85 19.37 -28.67
N SER A 554 6.78 20.12 -28.97
CA SER A 554 5.43 19.57 -29.03
C SER A 554 5.30 18.37 -30.00
N ARG A 555 4.48 17.41 -29.57
CA ARG A 555 4.05 16.22 -30.32
C ARG A 555 2.59 15.93 -29.99
N LEU A 556 1.89 15.32 -30.93
CA LEU A 556 0.61 14.68 -30.66
C LEU A 556 0.81 13.38 -29.87
N ASN A 557 -0.14 13.07 -28.98
CA ASN A 557 -0.06 11.90 -28.14
C ASN A 557 -0.39 10.61 -28.91
N ARG A 558 0.65 9.91 -29.35
CA ARG A 558 0.56 8.53 -29.84
C ARG A 558 0.42 7.58 -28.64
N PHE A 559 -0.57 6.70 -28.64
CA PHE A 559 -0.74 5.70 -27.59
C PHE A 559 0.44 4.72 -27.61
N ARG A 560 1.26 4.75 -26.55
CA ARG A 560 2.24 3.71 -26.22
C ARG A 560 1.93 3.24 -24.80
N ARG A 561 1.73 1.94 -24.60
CA ARG A 561 1.26 1.40 -23.31
C ARG A 561 2.20 1.74 -22.15
N ASN A 562 3.50 1.61 -22.39
CA ASN A 562 4.56 1.91 -21.44
C ASN A 562 4.75 3.42 -21.18
N VAL A 563 3.99 4.32 -21.81
CA VAL A 563 4.12 5.78 -21.64
C VAL A 563 2.92 6.34 -20.89
N ILE A 564 3.07 6.59 -19.59
CA ILE A 564 2.03 7.12 -18.70
C ILE A 564 2.21 8.63 -18.54
N ARG A 565 1.29 9.43 -19.09
CA ARG A 565 1.31 10.90 -18.93
C ARG A 565 0.45 11.34 -17.75
N LEU A 566 1.01 12.17 -16.88
CA LEU A 566 0.32 12.72 -15.71
C LEU A 566 -0.10 14.18 -15.93
N MET A 567 0.73 14.95 -16.64
CA MET A 567 0.42 16.32 -17.08
C MET A 567 -0.48 16.35 -18.34
N PRO A 568 -1.14 17.48 -18.62
CA PRO A 568 -2.09 17.59 -19.74
C PRO A 568 -1.40 17.43 -21.09
N THR A 569 -1.89 16.53 -21.93
CA THR A 569 -1.39 16.40 -23.31
C THR A 569 -1.76 17.61 -24.17
N LEU A 570 -1.15 17.74 -25.35
CA LEU A 570 -1.45 18.84 -26.28
C LEU A 570 -2.94 18.83 -26.69
N GLU A 571 -3.51 17.63 -26.88
CA GLU A 571 -4.94 17.42 -27.15
C GLU A 571 -5.80 17.98 -26.01
N GLN A 572 -5.47 17.63 -24.76
CA GLN A 572 -6.22 18.10 -23.59
C GLN A 572 -6.11 19.61 -23.39
N GLN A 573 -4.95 20.20 -23.67
CA GLN A 573 -4.73 21.64 -23.60
C GLN A 573 -5.54 22.37 -24.68
N PHE A 574 -5.48 21.95 -25.95
CA PHE A 574 -6.30 22.52 -27.02
C PHE A 574 -7.80 22.40 -26.72
N PHE A 575 -8.27 21.26 -26.22
CA PHE A 575 -9.68 21.05 -25.87
C PHE A 575 -10.17 22.01 -24.78
N VAL A 576 -9.39 22.20 -23.72
CA VAL A 576 -9.77 23.08 -22.59
C VAL A 576 -9.62 24.56 -22.94
N LEU A 577 -8.60 24.94 -23.72
CA LEU A 577 -8.45 26.32 -24.23
C LEU A 577 -9.55 26.69 -25.24
N ALA A 578 -9.96 25.74 -26.10
CA ALA A 578 -11.08 25.94 -27.01
C ALA A 578 -12.43 26.10 -26.26
N ASN A 579 -12.64 25.35 -25.17
CA ASN A 579 -13.82 25.51 -24.32
C ASN A 579 -13.87 26.91 -23.67
N TYR A 580 -12.74 27.37 -23.11
CA TYR A 580 -12.61 28.73 -22.57
C TYR A 580 -12.80 29.82 -23.65
N LEU A 581 -12.41 29.57 -24.90
CA LEU A 581 -12.73 30.47 -26.00
C LEU A 581 -14.21 30.45 -26.37
N GLY A 582 -14.88 29.29 -26.39
CA GLY A 582 -16.33 29.20 -26.62
C GLY A 582 -17.14 30.08 -25.66
N ASP A 583 -16.75 30.09 -24.39
CA ASP A 583 -17.37 30.91 -23.33
C ASP A 583 -16.98 32.40 -23.36
N THR A 584 -15.90 32.81 -24.05
CA THR A 584 -15.38 34.19 -24.01
C THR A 584 -15.20 34.90 -25.36
N SER A 585 -15.30 34.20 -26.49
CA SER A 585 -14.97 34.69 -27.83
C SER A 585 -15.59 33.82 -28.92
N HIS A 586 -16.74 34.24 -29.49
CA HIS A 586 -17.32 33.63 -30.69
C HIS A 586 -16.59 34.07 -31.99
N GLY A 587 -15.29 34.38 -31.89
CA GLY A 587 -14.47 34.87 -32.98
C GLY A 587 -13.82 33.75 -33.83
N SER A 588 -12.97 34.19 -34.76
CA SER A 588 -12.03 33.31 -35.45
C SER A 588 -10.64 33.45 -34.81
N ALA A 589 -10.12 32.34 -34.29
CA ALA A 589 -8.77 32.29 -33.73
C ALA A 589 -7.73 32.08 -34.83
N HIS A 590 -6.52 32.55 -34.61
CA HIS A 590 -5.35 32.28 -35.44
C HIS A 590 -4.50 31.17 -34.81
N ALA A 591 -3.61 30.56 -35.60
CA ALA A 591 -2.57 29.66 -35.09
C ALA A 591 -1.25 29.88 -35.84
N VAL A 592 -0.14 29.82 -35.10
CA VAL A 592 1.22 29.76 -35.61
C VAL A 592 1.90 28.53 -34.98
N ILE A 593 2.26 27.54 -35.80
CA ILE A 593 2.69 26.21 -35.35
C ILE A 593 4.01 25.85 -36.02
N ARG A 594 5.08 25.75 -35.23
CA ARG A 594 6.44 25.41 -35.68
C ARG A 594 6.77 23.97 -35.27
N SER A 595 6.36 22.99 -36.08
CA SER A 595 6.45 21.56 -35.74
C SER A 595 6.49 20.67 -36.97
N GLY A 596 7.17 19.52 -36.88
CA GLY A 596 7.09 18.46 -37.89
C GLY A 596 5.70 17.83 -38.02
N GLU A 597 4.83 18.00 -37.02
CA GLU A 597 3.43 17.54 -37.02
C GLU A 597 2.42 18.70 -37.20
N ALA A 598 2.88 19.87 -37.68
CA ALA A 598 2.12 21.12 -37.61
C ALA A 598 0.72 21.08 -38.27
N SER A 599 0.54 20.35 -39.38
CA SER A 599 -0.78 20.21 -40.01
C SER A 599 -1.77 19.45 -39.11
N ALA A 600 -1.35 18.31 -38.56
CA ALA A 600 -2.21 17.50 -37.68
C ALA A 600 -2.55 18.24 -36.38
N MET A 601 -1.62 19.05 -35.87
CA MET A 601 -1.87 19.96 -34.74
C MET A 601 -2.89 21.05 -35.10
N ALA A 602 -2.82 21.63 -36.31
CA ALA A 602 -3.78 22.62 -36.79
C ALA A 602 -5.19 22.02 -37.00
N ASP A 603 -5.28 20.81 -37.53
CA ASP A 603 -6.56 20.11 -37.75
C ASP A 603 -7.21 19.70 -36.42
N LEU A 604 -6.43 19.21 -35.45
CA LEU A 604 -6.87 18.94 -34.09
C LEU A 604 -7.35 20.21 -33.36
N LEU A 605 -6.62 21.32 -33.50
CA LEU A 605 -7.02 22.61 -32.95
C LEU A 605 -8.32 23.12 -33.61
N ARG A 606 -8.49 22.90 -34.93
CA ARG A 606 -9.74 23.21 -35.64
C ARG A 606 -10.90 22.39 -35.08
N TRP A 607 -10.75 21.08 -34.89
CA TRP A 607 -11.81 20.24 -34.29
C TRP A 607 -12.11 20.65 -32.85
N SER A 608 -11.09 21.00 -32.07
CA SER A 608 -11.25 21.53 -30.71
C SER A 608 -12.11 22.81 -30.70
N LEU A 609 -11.78 23.79 -31.55
CA LEU A 609 -12.51 25.06 -31.66
C LEU A 609 -13.94 24.88 -32.18
N LEU A 610 -14.13 24.07 -33.24
CA LEU A 610 -15.45 23.77 -33.80
C LEU A 610 -16.39 23.10 -32.77
N THR A 611 -15.84 22.28 -31.87
CA THR A 611 -16.59 21.61 -30.80
C THR A 611 -17.23 22.61 -29.82
N PHE A 612 -16.66 23.82 -29.70
CA PHE A 612 -17.14 24.89 -28.82
C PHE A 612 -17.65 26.12 -29.60
N GLY A 613 -17.99 25.96 -30.88
CA GLY A 613 -18.58 27.00 -31.72
C GLY A 613 -17.60 28.08 -32.22
N CYS A 614 -16.31 27.97 -31.94
CA CYS A 614 -15.26 28.85 -32.47
C CYS A 614 -14.81 28.38 -33.86
N SER A 615 -14.15 29.26 -34.61
CA SER A 615 -13.51 28.90 -35.90
C SER A 615 -12.00 29.11 -35.84
N LEU A 616 -11.25 28.36 -36.67
CA LEU A 616 -9.81 28.53 -36.85
C LEU A 616 -9.53 29.09 -38.24
N ALA A 617 -8.93 30.28 -38.31
CA ALA A 617 -8.39 30.87 -39.52
C ALA A 617 -7.23 30.01 -40.08
N PRO A 618 -6.85 30.14 -41.37
CA PRO A 618 -5.76 29.36 -41.96
C PRO A 618 -4.45 29.48 -41.15
N ALA A 619 -4.07 28.40 -40.48
CA ALA A 619 -2.91 28.35 -39.59
C ALA A 619 -1.60 28.59 -40.36
N ARG A 620 -0.66 29.32 -39.74
CA ARG A 620 0.71 29.45 -40.23
C ARG A 620 1.53 28.28 -39.73
N LEU A 621 1.90 27.39 -40.65
CA LEU A 621 2.77 26.25 -40.37
C LEU A 621 4.20 26.66 -40.72
N LEU A 622 5.13 26.52 -39.77
CA LEU A 622 6.51 27.00 -39.86
C LEU A 622 7.53 25.87 -39.77
N ALA A 623 8.67 26.05 -40.43
CA ALA A 623 9.82 25.17 -40.35
C ALA A 623 10.67 25.45 -39.09
N GLY A 624 11.51 24.48 -38.71
CA GLY A 624 12.46 24.65 -37.61
C GLY A 624 13.48 25.74 -37.93
N GLY A 625 13.50 26.81 -37.14
CA GLY A 625 14.36 27.99 -37.33
C GLY A 625 13.62 29.26 -37.77
N ASP A 626 12.38 29.15 -38.26
CA ASP A 626 11.58 30.32 -38.66
C ASP A 626 11.21 31.19 -37.44
N ALA A 627 11.22 32.52 -37.63
CA ALA A 627 10.82 33.48 -36.62
C ALA A 627 9.30 33.47 -36.39
N LEU A 628 8.86 32.93 -35.26
CA LEU A 628 7.44 32.74 -34.95
C LEU A 628 6.69 34.07 -34.74
N VAL A 629 7.38 35.11 -34.27
CA VAL A 629 6.77 36.41 -33.94
C VAL A 629 6.41 37.25 -35.17
N ASP A 630 7.10 37.08 -36.30
CA ASP A 630 6.83 37.79 -37.56
C ASP A 630 5.48 37.39 -38.21
N HIS A 631 4.81 36.40 -37.63
CA HIS A 631 3.53 35.85 -38.09
C HIS A 631 2.36 36.10 -37.11
N LEU A 632 2.58 36.85 -36.03
CA LEU A 632 1.52 37.17 -35.06
C LEU A 632 0.52 38.21 -35.60
N PRO A 633 -0.79 38.05 -35.36
CA PRO A 633 -1.78 39.07 -35.70
C PRO A 633 -1.66 40.28 -34.77
N VAL A 634 -2.08 41.45 -35.26
CA VAL A 634 -2.12 42.72 -34.50
C VAL A 634 -3.39 42.88 -33.63
N LYS A 635 -4.34 41.94 -33.73
CA LYS A 635 -5.54 41.85 -32.88
C LYS A 635 -6.14 40.44 -32.89
N GLY A 636 -6.89 40.10 -31.85
CA GLY A 636 -7.62 38.84 -31.70
C GLY A 636 -6.82 37.73 -31.00
N ASP A 637 -7.41 36.54 -31.02
CA ASP A 637 -6.87 35.34 -30.38
C ASP A 637 -5.87 34.62 -31.31
N VAL A 638 -4.72 34.18 -30.76
CA VAL A 638 -3.71 33.39 -31.50
C VAL A 638 -3.11 32.27 -30.65
N PHE A 639 -3.08 31.05 -31.18
CA PHE A 639 -2.39 29.90 -30.58
C PHE A 639 -0.96 29.76 -31.11
N LEU A 640 0.00 29.55 -30.20
CA LEU A 640 1.42 29.36 -30.49
C LEU A 640 1.88 27.99 -29.99
N VAL A 641 2.53 27.24 -30.88
CA VAL A 641 3.05 25.88 -30.62
C VAL A 641 4.42 25.75 -31.27
N GLY A 642 5.37 25.15 -30.55
CA GLY A 642 6.75 25.00 -30.99
C GLY A 642 7.64 26.19 -30.63
N LEU A 643 7.43 26.82 -29.47
CA LEU A 643 8.28 27.89 -28.93
C LEU A 643 9.74 27.43 -28.74
N ALA A 644 10.67 28.35 -28.84
CA ALA A 644 12.10 28.16 -28.58
C ALA A 644 12.70 29.36 -27.83
N ALA A 645 13.96 29.23 -27.42
CA ALA A 645 14.69 30.29 -26.71
C ALA A 645 14.63 31.64 -27.47
N GLY A 646 14.30 32.71 -26.74
CA GLY A 646 14.09 34.07 -27.25
C GLY A 646 12.64 34.40 -27.65
N ASP A 647 11.78 33.40 -27.94
CA ASP A 647 10.39 33.67 -28.33
C ASP A 647 9.59 34.34 -27.19
N ALA A 648 9.85 33.99 -25.92
CA ALA A 648 9.16 34.60 -24.77
C ALA A 648 9.37 36.12 -24.71
N GLY A 649 10.61 36.58 -24.91
CA GLY A 649 10.96 38.02 -24.99
C GLY A 649 10.48 38.71 -26.27
N ALA A 650 10.13 37.97 -27.32
CA ALA A 650 9.52 38.49 -28.53
C ALA A 650 7.98 38.59 -28.41
N ILE A 651 7.33 37.59 -27.79
CA ILE A 651 5.91 37.61 -27.43
C ILE A 651 5.63 38.76 -26.46
N ALA A 652 6.45 38.96 -25.42
CA ALA A 652 6.29 40.09 -24.49
C ALA A 652 6.21 41.45 -25.20
N ARG A 653 7.16 41.71 -26.11
CA ARG A 653 7.19 42.94 -26.91
C ARG A 653 5.97 43.07 -27.84
N HIS A 654 5.55 41.98 -28.50
CA HIS A 654 4.38 42.01 -29.38
C HIS A 654 3.07 42.25 -28.62
N VAL A 655 2.87 41.57 -27.49
CA VAL A 655 1.67 41.67 -26.65
C VAL A 655 1.58 43.06 -26.01
N ALA A 656 2.68 43.61 -25.52
CA ALA A 656 2.73 44.99 -25.01
C ALA A 656 2.42 46.02 -26.12
N SER A 657 2.96 45.83 -27.32
CA SER A 657 2.73 46.74 -28.47
C SER A 657 1.30 46.68 -29.03
N HIS A 658 0.61 45.54 -28.87
CA HIS A 658 -0.71 45.29 -29.43
C HIS A 658 -1.72 44.89 -28.34
N VAL A 659 -2.33 45.88 -27.69
CA VAL A 659 -3.31 45.69 -26.60
C VAL A 659 -4.50 44.79 -26.95
N GLY A 660 -4.85 44.71 -28.24
CA GLY A 660 -5.96 43.90 -28.74
C GLY A 660 -5.62 42.43 -29.03
N VAL A 661 -4.41 41.95 -28.71
CA VAL A 661 -3.97 40.55 -28.93
C VAL A 661 -4.03 39.75 -27.64
N ARG A 662 -4.53 38.51 -27.72
CA ARG A 662 -4.45 37.47 -26.68
C ARG A 662 -3.76 36.23 -27.24
N VAL A 663 -2.73 35.75 -26.55
CA VAL A 663 -1.80 34.71 -26.99
C VAL A 663 -1.99 33.46 -26.14
N PHE A 664 -2.15 32.32 -26.78
CA PHE A 664 -2.30 31.01 -26.15
C PHE A 664 -1.03 30.19 -26.37
N VAL A 665 -0.43 29.66 -25.30
CA VAL A 665 0.82 28.88 -25.35
C VAL A 665 0.64 27.50 -24.74
N VAL A 666 1.44 26.53 -25.19
CA VAL A 666 1.47 25.17 -24.63
C VAL A 666 2.17 25.18 -23.27
N PHE A 667 1.55 24.60 -22.24
CA PHE A 667 2.06 24.62 -20.87
C PHE A 667 3.42 23.94 -20.72
N SER A 668 3.72 22.88 -21.47
CA SER A 668 5.04 22.22 -21.46
C SER A 668 6.14 23.12 -22.03
N GLU A 669 5.84 23.92 -23.06
CA GLU A 669 6.79 24.85 -23.67
C GLU A 669 7.01 26.08 -22.77
N PHE A 670 5.94 26.60 -22.16
CA PHE A 670 6.03 27.59 -21.09
C PHE A 670 6.84 27.08 -19.88
N ALA A 671 6.68 25.83 -19.48
CA ALA A 671 7.37 25.25 -18.33
C ALA A 671 8.87 24.99 -18.61
N LEU A 672 9.23 24.61 -19.85
CA LEU A 672 10.62 24.56 -20.32
C LEU A 672 11.25 25.96 -20.30
N LEU A 673 10.60 26.95 -20.92
CA LEU A 673 11.08 28.33 -21.05
C LEU A 673 10.71 29.23 -19.85
N TYR A 674 10.39 28.65 -18.69
CA TYR A 674 9.82 29.39 -17.54
C TYR A 674 10.70 30.57 -17.09
N ALA A 675 12.02 30.39 -17.08
CA ALA A 675 12.97 31.44 -16.72
C ALA A 675 12.94 32.63 -17.70
N GLU A 676 12.76 32.38 -19.00
CA GLU A 676 12.60 33.45 -19.98
C GLU A 676 11.25 34.16 -19.85
N PHE A 677 10.16 33.41 -19.64
CA PHE A 677 8.85 34.01 -19.42
C PHE A 677 8.81 34.89 -18.16
N VAL A 678 9.44 34.46 -17.06
CA VAL A 678 9.63 35.30 -15.87
C VAL A 678 10.45 36.55 -16.21
N ALA A 679 11.61 36.39 -16.86
CA ALA A 679 12.48 37.52 -17.20
C ALA A 679 11.85 38.52 -18.19
N ALA A 680 11.02 38.05 -19.12
CA ALA A 680 10.40 38.86 -20.16
C ALA A 680 9.12 39.60 -19.73
N PHE A 681 8.42 39.11 -18.69
CA PHE A 681 7.15 39.68 -18.23
C PHE A 681 7.19 40.32 -16.83
N HIS A 682 8.29 40.20 -16.08
CA HIS A 682 8.43 40.82 -14.77
C HIS A 682 8.41 42.36 -14.86
N GLY A 683 7.26 42.97 -14.55
CA GLY A 683 7.02 44.40 -14.66
C GLY A 683 6.55 44.89 -16.03
N CYS A 684 6.18 43.98 -16.96
CA CYS A 684 5.70 44.35 -18.30
C CYS A 684 4.18 44.18 -18.45
N GLU A 685 3.53 45.13 -19.12
CA GLU A 685 2.10 45.05 -19.42
C GLU A 685 1.76 43.89 -20.37
N GLY A 686 0.62 43.23 -20.12
CA GLY A 686 0.08 42.19 -21.01
C GLY A 686 0.30 40.75 -20.58
N ALA A 687 0.88 40.49 -19.39
CA ALA A 687 0.95 39.14 -18.82
C ALA A 687 -0.45 38.49 -18.64
N ASP A 688 -1.51 39.28 -18.45
CA ASP A 688 -2.91 38.81 -18.42
C ASP A 688 -3.41 38.27 -19.77
N ARG A 689 -2.74 38.63 -20.87
CA ARG A 689 -3.09 38.29 -22.25
C ARG A 689 -2.21 37.19 -22.85
N VAL A 690 -1.28 36.62 -22.08
CA VAL A 690 -0.64 35.32 -22.40
C VAL A 690 -1.30 34.25 -21.55
N VAL A 691 -1.76 33.16 -22.16
CA VAL A 691 -2.71 32.21 -21.56
C VAL A 691 -2.29 30.76 -21.82
N PHE A 692 -2.43 29.89 -20.82
CA PHE A 692 -2.17 28.45 -20.95
C PHE A 692 -3.11 27.60 -20.09
N ALA A 693 -3.17 26.29 -20.37
CA ALA A 693 -3.98 25.34 -19.61
C ALA A 693 -3.09 24.36 -18.80
N THR A 694 -3.34 24.24 -17.50
CA THR A 694 -2.56 23.35 -16.60
C THR A 694 -3.44 22.64 -15.57
N SER A 695 -3.01 21.44 -15.15
CA SER A 695 -3.59 20.68 -14.02
C SER A 695 -2.77 20.80 -12.73
N LEU A 696 -1.66 21.55 -12.73
CA LEU A 696 -0.91 21.81 -11.50
C LEU A 696 -1.62 22.87 -10.64
N PRO A 697 -1.57 22.76 -9.30
CA PRO A 697 -1.83 23.89 -8.42
C PRO A 697 -0.69 24.91 -8.52
N HIS A 698 -0.84 26.08 -7.91
CA HIS A 698 0.16 27.14 -8.03
C HIS A 698 1.44 26.81 -7.24
N TRP A 699 2.60 26.90 -7.89
CA TRP A 699 3.90 26.48 -7.33
C TRP A 699 4.52 27.50 -6.36
N ASN A 700 4.09 28.76 -6.37
CA ASN A 700 4.55 29.78 -5.42
C ASN A 700 3.40 30.43 -4.62
N ASP A 701 2.37 29.64 -4.28
CA ASP A 701 1.22 30.08 -3.46
C ASP A 701 1.36 29.55 -2.03
N GLU A 702 1.93 30.35 -1.12
CA GLU A 702 2.15 29.92 0.26
C GLU A 702 0.84 29.83 1.09
N ASN A 703 -0.23 30.48 0.63
CA ASN A 703 -1.55 30.47 1.26
C ASN A 703 -2.52 29.45 0.63
N SER A 704 -2.03 28.60 -0.28
CA SER A 704 -2.88 27.77 -1.13
C SER A 704 -3.82 26.85 -0.35
N THR A 705 -4.96 26.49 -0.94
CA THR A 705 -5.80 25.41 -0.42
C THR A 705 -5.27 24.01 -0.82
N SER A 706 -4.38 23.93 -1.82
CA SER A 706 -3.75 22.67 -2.22
C SER A 706 -2.80 22.14 -1.15
N VAL A 707 -2.97 20.87 -0.78
CA VAL A 707 -2.09 20.16 0.14
C VAL A 707 -0.77 19.82 -0.54
N THR A 708 -0.79 19.48 -1.83
CA THR A 708 0.43 19.31 -2.63
C THR A 708 1.26 20.60 -2.67
N THR A 709 0.66 21.76 -2.94
CA THR A 709 1.39 23.05 -2.88
C THR A 709 1.95 23.33 -1.49
N LYS A 710 1.19 23.14 -0.41
CA LYS A 710 1.69 23.37 0.96
C LYS A 710 2.95 22.56 1.28
N LYS A 711 2.94 21.26 0.93
CA LYS A 711 4.12 20.40 1.14
C LYS A 711 5.29 20.84 0.27
N PHE A 712 5.03 21.17 -1.00
CA PHE A 712 6.03 21.65 -1.96
C PHE A 712 6.70 22.95 -1.52
N VAL A 713 5.92 23.96 -1.12
CA VAL A 713 6.38 25.29 -0.66
C VAL A 713 7.30 25.18 0.57
N VAL A 714 7.01 24.24 1.48
CA VAL A 714 7.84 23.95 2.66
C VAL A 714 9.13 23.19 2.31
N ALA A 715 9.06 22.27 1.33
CA ALA A 715 10.20 21.42 0.95
C ALA A 715 11.16 22.06 -0.08
N VAL A 716 10.68 22.96 -0.93
CA VAL A 716 11.44 23.60 -2.02
C VAL A 716 11.66 25.09 -1.73
N PRO A 717 12.92 25.53 -1.57
CA PRO A 717 13.25 26.95 -1.39
C PRO A 717 12.76 27.80 -2.57
N GLU A 718 12.23 28.99 -2.27
CA GLU A 718 11.60 29.93 -3.21
C GLU A 718 12.30 30.02 -4.58
N LYS A 719 13.63 30.25 -4.59
CA LYS A 719 14.45 30.38 -5.81
C LYS A 719 14.51 29.14 -6.71
N LYS A 720 13.94 28.01 -6.28
CA LYS A 720 13.80 26.75 -7.05
C LYS A 720 12.35 26.41 -7.39
N ARG A 721 11.36 27.21 -6.95
CA ARG A 721 9.93 26.95 -7.17
C ARG A 721 9.53 27.29 -8.61
N THR A 722 9.50 26.26 -9.44
CA THR A 722 9.13 26.30 -10.88
C THR A 722 8.01 25.29 -11.18
N PRO A 723 7.23 25.45 -12.27
CA PRO A 723 6.24 24.45 -12.67
C PRO A 723 6.84 23.05 -12.84
N LEU A 724 8.06 22.94 -13.38
CA LEU A 724 8.77 21.66 -13.56
C LEU A 724 9.21 21.02 -12.24
N SER A 725 9.62 21.82 -11.24
CA SER A 725 9.91 21.29 -9.91
C SER A 725 8.66 20.81 -9.17
N LEU A 726 7.52 21.49 -9.33
CA LEU A 726 6.24 21.01 -8.77
C LEU A 726 5.78 19.72 -9.47
N MET A 727 5.97 19.62 -10.79
CA MET A 727 5.74 18.40 -11.57
C MET A 727 6.58 17.22 -11.03
N GLY A 728 7.90 17.42 -10.85
CA GLY A 728 8.79 16.41 -10.29
C GLY A 728 8.44 15.99 -8.85
N PHE A 729 8.06 16.95 -8.00
CA PHE A 729 7.60 16.70 -6.63
C PHE A 729 6.31 15.86 -6.61
N ALA A 730 5.32 16.22 -7.42
CA ALA A 730 4.05 15.51 -7.50
C ALA A 730 4.19 14.11 -8.11
N ALA A 731 5.02 13.94 -9.15
CA ALA A 731 5.34 12.65 -9.75
C ALA A 731 6.08 11.71 -8.78
N MET A 732 7.02 12.23 -7.99
CA MET A 732 7.68 11.45 -6.93
C MET A 732 6.69 11.03 -5.83
N GLY A 733 5.81 11.93 -5.39
CA GLY A 733 4.73 11.62 -4.45
C GLY A 733 3.77 10.53 -4.97
N LEU A 734 3.51 10.52 -6.29
CA LEU A 734 2.78 9.45 -6.95
C LEU A 734 3.52 8.12 -6.92
N MET A 735 4.82 8.09 -7.23
CA MET A 735 5.61 6.87 -7.17
C MET A 735 5.63 6.25 -5.76
N GLU A 736 5.70 7.06 -4.70
CA GLU A 736 5.60 6.61 -3.30
C GLU A 736 4.23 5.98 -2.96
N VAL A 737 3.13 6.50 -3.51
CA VAL A 737 1.79 5.92 -3.32
C VAL A 737 1.57 4.67 -4.16
N VAL A 738 2.12 4.62 -5.39
CA VAL A 738 2.08 3.45 -6.26
C VAL A 738 2.86 2.28 -5.65
N ILE A 739 4.12 2.48 -5.25
CA ILE A 739 4.96 1.42 -4.67
C ILE A 739 4.39 0.87 -3.36
N SER A 740 3.69 1.69 -2.57
CA SER A 740 3.01 1.26 -1.33
C SER A 740 1.89 0.22 -1.54
N ARG A 741 1.55 -0.07 -2.81
CA ARG A 741 0.48 -0.99 -3.25
C ARG A 741 1.00 -2.06 -4.21
N MET A 742 2.32 -2.29 -4.27
CA MET A 742 2.95 -3.27 -5.14
C MET A 742 3.87 -4.21 -4.34
N ASP A 743 3.50 -5.50 -4.26
CA ASP A 743 4.34 -6.52 -3.61
C ASP A 743 5.57 -6.90 -4.45
N SER A 744 5.47 -6.76 -5.78
CA SER A 744 6.54 -7.08 -6.74
C SER A 744 6.61 -6.02 -7.84
N VAL A 745 7.81 -5.76 -8.36
CA VAL A 745 8.11 -4.54 -9.15
C VAL A 745 8.91 -4.84 -10.42
N SER A 746 8.27 -4.57 -11.56
CA SER A 746 8.84 -4.54 -12.91
C SER A 746 8.28 -3.33 -13.68
N ALA A 747 8.86 -3.01 -14.85
CA ALA A 747 8.32 -1.97 -15.74
C ALA A 747 6.87 -2.26 -16.16
N GLU A 748 6.60 -3.51 -16.55
CA GLU A 748 5.26 -3.97 -16.94
C GLU A 748 4.27 -3.87 -15.78
N LEU A 749 4.64 -4.32 -14.57
CA LEU A 749 3.78 -4.22 -13.38
C LEU A 749 3.47 -2.76 -13.00
N LEU A 750 4.39 -1.83 -13.25
CA LEU A 750 4.16 -0.40 -13.05
C LEU A 750 3.15 0.16 -14.07
N ALA A 751 3.24 -0.23 -15.35
CA ALA A 751 2.26 0.17 -16.35
C ALA A 751 0.88 -0.46 -16.06
N ASP A 752 0.85 -1.76 -15.74
CA ASP A 752 -0.34 -2.49 -15.30
C ASP A 752 -1.06 -1.81 -14.14
N PHE A 753 -0.32 -1.26 -13.17
CA PHE A 753 -0.91 -0.54 -12.05
C PHE A 753 -1.80 0.62 -12.52
N PHE A 754 -1.34 1.42 -13.50
CA PHE A 754 -2.10 2.54 -14.02
C PHE A 754 -3.33 2.12 -14.84
N TYR A 755 -3.24 1.04 -15.63
CA TYR A 755 -4.39 0.55 -16.42
C TYR A 755 -5.41 -0.25 -15.60
N LYS A 756 -5.01 -0.83 -14.46
CA LYS A 756 -5.91 -1.60 -13.57
C LYS A 756 -6.61 -0.75 -12.50
N ASN A 757 -6.13 0.46 -12.21
CA ASN A 757 -6.75 1.37 -11.25
C ASN A 757 -7.58 2.45 -11.95
N VAL A 758 -8.84 2.63 -11.52
CA VAL A 758 -9.77 3.64 -12.09
C VAL A 758 -9.25 5.07 -11.92
N ALA A 759 -8.53 5.36 -10.84
CA ALA A 759 -7.72 6.56 -10.69
C ALA A 759 -6.68 6.36 -9.57
N VAL A 760 -5.66 7.22 -9.54
CA VAL A 760 -4.71 7.32 -8.43
C VAL A 760 -4.78 8.74 -7.88
N THR A 761 -5.09 8.86 -6.59
CA THR A 761 -5.17 10.13 -5.86
C THR A 761 -3.98 10.27 -4.92
N VAL A 762 -3.35 11.43 -4.91
CA VAL A 762 -2.27 11.79 -3.96
C VAL A 762 -2.55 13.19 -3.47
N ASP A 763 -2.77 13.34 -2.16
CA ASP A 763 -3.28 14.59 -1.57
C ASP A 763 -4.53 15.09 -2.33
N ASP A 764 -4.47 16.28 -2.95
CA ASP A 764 -5.54 16.86 -3.78
C ASP A 764 -5.36 16.66 -5.30
N MET A 765 -4.28 15.99 -5.73
CA MET A 765 -4.00 15.62 -7.11
C MET A 765 -4.67 14.30 -7.51
N LEU A 766 -5.18 14.24 -8.73
CA LEU A 766 -5.92 13.09 -9.28
C LEU A 766 -5.42 12.74 -10.68
N TYR A 767 -5.05 11.47 -10.88
CA TYR A 767 -4.53 10.93 -12.13
C TYR A 767 -5.36 9.73 -12.62
N GLY A 768 -5.73 9.72 -13.89
CA GLY A 768 -6.54 8.67 -14.52
C GLY A 768 -8.04 9.00 -14.54
N PRO A 769 -8.91 8.13 -15.08
CA PRO A 769 -8.62 6.77 -15.57
C PRO A 769 -7.69 6.72 -16.78
N PHE A 770 -7.01 5.59 -16.90
CA PHE A 770 -6.24 5.16 -18.07
C PHE A 770 -6.95 3.95 -18.71
N ALA A 771 -6.68 3.66 -19.98
CA ALA A 771 -7.24 2.51 -20.70
C ALA A 771 -6.18 1.82 -21.58
N ASP A 772 -6.08 0.49 -21.50
CA ASP A 772 -5.02 -0.33 -22.13
C ASP A 772 -5.14 -0.43 -23.67
N GLY A 773 -6.27 -0.01 -24.24
CA GLY A 773 -6.53 -0.03 -25.70
C GLY A 773 -6.78 -1.42 -26.31
N ARG A 774 -6.22 -2.50 -25.72
CA ARG A 774 -6.30 -3.89 -26.22
C ARG A 774 -7.73 -4.46 -26.36
N ALA A 775 -8.73 -3.81 -25.78
CA ALA A 775 -10.13 -4.25 -25.77
C ALA A 775 -10.95 -3.75 -26.98
N CYS A 776 -10.33 -3.03 -27.93
CA CYS A 776 -11.01 -2.44 -29.08
C CYS A 776 -10.49 -3.00 -30.41
N ALA A 777 -11.39 -3.15 -31.39
CA ALA A 777 -11.02 -3.44 -32.76
C ALA A 777 -10.14 -2.30 -33.34
N SER A 778 -9.10 -2.67 -34.07
CA SER A 778 -8.15 -1.72 -34.68
C SER A 778 -8.81 -0.94 -35.82
N THR A 779 -8.92 0.39 -35.66
CA THR A 779 -9.34 1.30 -36.73
C THR A 779 -8.17 1.63 -37.65
N GLU A 780 -8.46 1.86 -38.94
CA GLU A 780 -7.46 2.12 -39.99
C GLU A 780 -6.62 3.39 -39.78
N SER A 781 -7.03 4.27 -38.85
CA SER A 781 -6.29 5.47 -38.43
C SER A 781 -5.11 5.19 -37.49
N GLY A 782 -4.94 3.96 -36.99
CA GLY A 782 -3.91 3.61 -36.00
C GLY A 782 -4.17 4.15 -34.57
N ALA A 783 -5.17 5.00 -34.39
CA ALA A 783 -5.60 5.52 -33.09
C ALA A 783 -6.49 4.50 -32.36
N GLY A 784 -5.88 3.44 -31.83
CA GLY A 784 -6.56 2.51 -30.92
C GLY A 784 -7.12 3.23 -29.69
N CYS A 785 -8.19 2.71 -29.07
CA CYS A 785 -8.95 3.36 -27.99
C CYS A 785 -8.21 3.52 -26.65
N GLY A 786 -6.89 3.32 -26.63
CA GLY A 786 -6.06 3.40 -25.43
C GLY A 786 -5.90 4.84 -24.94
N VAL A 787 -6.06 5.02 -23.63
CA VAL A 787 -5.91 6.32 -22.95
C VAL A 787 -4.74 6.18 -21.98
N ASN A 788 -3.58 6.66 -22.41
CA ASN A 788 -2.35 6.65 -21.60
C ASN A 788 -2.06 8.01 -20.92
N TYR A 789 -3.05 8.91 -20.89
CA TYR A 789 -2.97 10.22 -20.26
C TYR A 789 -3.99 10.38 -19.13
N GLY A 790 -3.51 10.85 -17.98
CA GLY A 790 -4.26 10.86 -16.72
C GLY A 790 -4.71 12.23 -16.23
N ALA A 791 -4.31 13.33 -16.87
CA ALA A 791 -4.54 14.67 -16.32
C ALA A 791 -6.04 15.00 -16.15
N LYS A 792 -6.40 15.49 -14.96
CA LYS A 792 -7.75 15.94 -14.56
C LYS A 792 -7.66 17.34 -13.95
N ARG A 793 -8.81 17.98 -13.72
CA ARG A 793 -8.93 19.30 -13.09
C ARG A 793 -8.09 20.38 -13.80
N ILE A 794 -8.05 20.34 -15.13
CA ILE A 794 -7.28 21.27 -15.97
C ILE A 794 -7.97 22.64 -15.95
N SER A 795 -7.24 23.68 -15.60
CA SER A 795 -7.71 25.07 -15.51
C SER A 795 -6.94 25.97 -16.47
N VAL A 796 -7.53 27.10 -16.86
CA VAL A 796 -6.87 28.08 -17.77
C VAL A 796 -6.41 29.28 -16.97
N TRP A 797 -5.13 29.62 -17.08
CA TRP A 797 -4.49 30.69 -16.32
C TRP A 797 -3.94 31.78 -17.26
N PRO A 798 -3.94 33.04 -16.83
CA PRO A 798 -3.07 34.06 -17.41
C PRO A 798 -1.63 33.84 -16.92
N LEU A 799 -0.65 34.27 -17.71
CA LEU A 799 0.76 34.29 -17.29
C LEU A 799 0.96 35.19 -16.06
N ALA A 800 0.16 36.26 -15.91
CA ALA A 800 0.12 37.07 -14.69
C ALA A 800 -0.11 36.22 -13.41
N ARG A 801 -1.00 35.21 -13.45
CA ARG A 801 -1.21 34.27 -12.33
C ARG A 801 -0.04 33.34 -12.08
N ALA A 802 0.78 33.07 -13.09
CA ALA A 802 1.97 32.25 -12.95
C ALA A 802 3.14 33.02 -12.30
N LEU A 803 3.03 34.35 -12.22
CA LEU A 803 3.98 35.26 -11.59
C LEU A 803 3.48 35.72 -10.20
N ASP A 804 2.18 35.98 -10.05
CA ASP A 804 1.52 36.35 -8.80
C ASP A 804 0.35 35.38 -8.46
N PRO A 805 0.42 34.62 -7.34
CA PRO A 805 -0.66 33.71 -6.93
C PRO A 805 -2.01 34.39 -6.66
N ALA A 806 -2.03 35.70 -6.40
CA ALA A 806 -3.25 36.45 -6.09
C ALA A 806 -4.12 36.73 -7.32
N VAL A 807 -3.55 36.75 -8.52
CA VAL A 807 -4.31 36.94 -9.77
C VAL A 807 -5.21 35.72 -10.01
N PRO A 808 -6.53 35.88 -10.22
CA PRO A 808 -7.44 34.74 -10.38
C PRO A 808 -7.18 33.94 -11.66
N LEU A 809 -7.64 32.69 -11.68
CA LEU A 809 -7.68 31.86 -12.88
C LEU A 809 -8.72 32.39 -13.88
N LEU A 810 -8.48 32.21 -15.17
CA LEU A 810 -9.39 32.64 -16.25
C LEU A 810 -10.51 31.63 -16.50
N PHE A 811 -10.27 30.33 -16.25
CA PHE A 811 -11.26 29.28 -16.39
C PHE A 811 -11.10 28.21 -15.31
N HIS A 812 -12.21 27.82 -14.69
CA HIS A 812 -12.22 26.85 -13.60
C HIS A 812 -11.73 25.46 -14.05
N ALA A 813 -11.26 24.68 -13.07
CA ALA A 813 -10.70 23.35 -13.28
C ALA A 813 -11.75 22.34 -13.80
N VAL A 814 -11.60 21.91 -15.06
CA VAL A 814 -12.49 20.95 -15.73
C VAL A 814 -11.82 19.60 -16.00
N ASN A 815 -12.66 18.59 -16.22
CA ASN A 815 -12.25 17.30 -16.76
C ASN A 815 -12.69 17.25 -18.24
N PRO A 816 -11.78 17.35 -19.22
CA PRO A 816 -12.19 17.37 -20.62
C PRO A 816 -12.79 16.02 -21.03
N SER A 817 -13.85 16.06 -21.84
CA SER A 817 -14.51 14.86 -22.35
C SER A 817 -13.77 14.21 -23.52
N MET A 818 -12.88 14.96 -24.20
CA MET A 818 -12.13 14.54 -25.39
C MET A 818 -13.03 14.05 -26.55
N LYS A 819 -14.29 14.47 -26.56
CA LYS A 819 -15.24 14.19 -27.65
C LYS A 819 -15.35 15.41 -28.55
N TYR A 820 -14.94 15.26 -29.80
CA TYR A 820 -15.04 16.30 -30.83
C TYR A 820 -16.37 16.19 -31.57
N VAL A 821 -16.86 17.32 -32.10
CA VAL A 821 -17.99 17.32 -33.04
C VAL A 821 -17.56 16.67 -34.35
N GLU A 822 -18.28 15.62 -34.77
CA GLU A 822 -18.08 15.01 -36.08
C GLU A 822 -18.42 16.02 -37.20
N SER A 823 -17.40 16.42 -37.95
CA SER A 823 -17.58 17.21 -39.17
C SER A 823 -18.29 16.34 -40.22
N ALA A 824 -19.57 16.61 -40.47
CA ALA A 824 -20.36 15.96 -41.51
C ALA A 824 -19.76 16.23 -42.91
N ALA A 825 -18.85 15.36 -43.35
CA ALA A 825 -18.14 15.41 -44.63
C ALA A 825 -19.04 15.01 -45.81
N GLY A 826 -20.14 15.74 -46.01
CA GLY A 826 -21.17 15.40 -46.99
C GLY A 826 -22.41 16.29 -46.93
N GLY A 827 -22.24 17.61 -47.05
CA GLY A 827 -23.38 18.54 -47.13
C GLY A 827 -24.26 18.28 -48.35
N LEU A 828 -25.53 17.93 -48.13
CA LEU A 828 -26.51 17.69 -49.20
C LEU A 828 -26.81 18.97 -50.00
N THR A 829 -26.98 18.82 -51.32
CA THR A 829 -27.20 19.96 -52.24
C THR A 829 -28.58 20.59 -52.07
N ALA A 830 -28.75 21.84 -52.50
CA ALA A 830 -30.02 22.57 -52.39
C ALA A 830 -31.24 21.85 -53.01
N ARG A 831 -31.05 21.00 -54.03
CA ARG A 831 -32.13 20.17 -54.60
C ARG A 831 -32.57 19.05 -53.64
N GLN A 832 -31.62 18.45 -52.93
CA GLN A 832 -31.90 17.47 -51.88
C GLN A 832 -32.53 18.16 -50.66
N LEU A 833 -32.12 19.39 -50.33
CA LEU A 833 -32.77 20.20 -49.29
C LEU A 833 -34.25 20.46 -49.61
N ILE A 834 -34.60 20.81 -50.86
CA ILE A 834 -36.00 20.96 -51.30
C ILE A 834 -36.77 19.63 -51.18
N GLY A 835 -36.16 18.51 -51.57
CA GLY A 835 -36.76 17.17 -51.39
C GLY A 835 -37.01 16.83 -49.92
N VAL A 836 -36.07 17.16 -49.04
CA VAL A 836 -36.18 16.99 -47.57
C VAL A 836 -37.18 17.97 -46.95
N ILE A 837 -37.39 19.15 -47.51
CA ILE A 837 -38.44 20.09 -47.05
C ILE A 837 -39.83 19.60 -47.47
N VAL A 838 -40.03 19.19 -48.72
CA VAL A 838 -41.34 18.69 -49.20
C VAL A 838 -41.70 17.36 -48.54
N GLY A 839 -40.76 16.41 -48.54
CA GLY A 839 -40.90 15.16 -47.79
C GLY A 839 -41.00 15.40 -46.29
N GLY A 840 -40.30 16.39 -45.76
CA GLY A 840 -40.28 16.78 -44.36
C GLY A 840 -41.54 17.47 -43.87
N VAL A 841 -42.29 18.20 -44.71
CA VAL A 841 -43.62 18.73 -44.33
C VAL A 841 -44.67 17.62 -44.31
N ALA A 842 -44.66 16.73 -45.30
CA ALA A 842 -45.53 15.54 -45.28
C ALA A 842 -45.20 14.63 -44.09
N ALA A 843 -43.91 14.36 -43.87
CA ALA A 843 -43.43 13.61 -42.72
C ALA A 843 -43.67 14.35 -41.40
N ALA A 844 -43.60 15.68 -41.32
CA ALA A 844 -43.88 16.43 -40.10
C ALA A 844 -45.38 16.43 -39.75
N LEU A 845 -46.29 16.43 -40.73
CA LEU A 845 -47.72 16.24 -40.45
C LEU A 845 -48.00 14.81 -39.96
N LEU A 846 -47.37 13.80 -40.57
CA LEU A 846 -47.44 12.42 -40.09
C LEU A 846 -46.77 12.26 -38.71
N PHE A 847 -45.64 12.91 -38.50
CA PHE A 847 -44.83 12.84 -37.27
C PHE A 847 -45.42 13.67 -36.15
N VAL A 848 -46.16 14.76 -36.42
CA VAL A 848 -46.98 15.43 -35.38
C VAL A 848 -48.13 14.53 -34.96
N ALA A 849 -48.79 13.83 -35.89
CA ALA A 849 -49.80 12.83 -35.53
C ALA A 849 -49.21 11.65 -34.73
N VAL A 850 -48.02 11.17 -35.11
CA VAL A 850 -47.29 10.07 -34.45
C VAL A 850 -46.63 10.51 -33.13
N VAL A 851 -46.18 11.76 -32.98
CA VAL A 851 -45.64 12.34 -31.74
C VAL A 851 -46.76 12.66 -30.75
N LEU A 852 -47.92 13.15 -31.20
CA LEU A 852 -49.10 13.25 -30.35
C LEU A 852 -49.65 11.88 -29.93
N TYR A 853 -49.25 10.79 -30.59
CA TYR A 853 -49.58 9.41 -30.24
C TYR A 853 -48.51 8.74 -29.35
N PHE A 854 -47.21 8.93 -29.61
CA PHE A 854 -46.10 8.29 -28.88
C PHE A 854 -45.42 9.17 -27.83
N CYS A 855 -45.28 10.48 -28.04
CA CYS A 855 -44.76 11.41 -27.02
C CYS A 855 -45.86 11.85 -26.04
N ARG A 856 -46.68 10.88 -25.61
CA ARG A 856 -47.50 11.03 -24.41
C ARG A 856 -46.57 10.88 -23.20
N ASP A 857 -45.81 11.92 -22.89
CA ASP A 857 -45.08 12.00 -21.63
C ASP A 857 -46.08 11.88 -20.47
N SER A 858 -45.89 10.84 -19.65
CA SER A 858 -47.00 10.21 -18.94
C SER A 858 -46.60 9.57 -17.61
N ARG A 859 -45.89 10.34 -16.79
CA ARG A 859 -46.27 10.40 -15.35
C ARG A 859 -47.64 11.08 -15.25
N ASN A 860 -48.68 10.37 -15.72
CA ASN A 860 -50.02 10.93 -15.89
C ASN A 860 -50.65 11.17 -14.52
N ASN A 861 -50.40 12.37 -13.98
CA ASN A 861 -50.94 12.84 -12.72
C ASN A 861 -52.48 12.91 -12.70
N ALA A 862 -53.19 12.71 -13.82
CA ALA A 862 -54.65 12.49 -13.81
C ALA A 862 -55.06 11.10 -13.29
N ASN A 863 -54.18 10.09 -13.35
CA ASN A 863 -54.41 8.74 -12.85
C ASN A 863 -54.08 8.59 -11.35
N ALA A 864 -53.05 9.28 -10.86
CA ALA A 864 -52.59 9.23 -9.46
C ALA A 864 -53.77 9.30 -8.46
N PRO A 865 -53.89 8.36 -7.51
CA PRO A 865 -54.76 8.53 -6.34
C PRO A 865 -54.38 9.78 -5.54
N LYS A 866 -55.34 10.66 -5.23
CA LYS A 866 -55.09 11.97 -4.58
C LYS A 866 -55.88 12.21 -3.31
N ASN A 867 -56.99 11.50 -3.11
CA ASN A 867 -57.89 11.77 -2.00
C ASN A 867 -57.41 11.03 -0.74
N ARG A 868 -57.03 11.79 0.28
CA ARG A 868 -56.51 11.27 1.57
C ARG A 868 -57.52 10.44 2.36
N ILE A 869 -58.83 10.54 2.05
CA ILE A 869 -59.90 9.75 2.69
C ILE A 869 -60.37 8.53 1.87
N HIS A 870 -59.68 8.17 0.79
CA HIS A 870 -59.98 6.95 0.03
C HIS A 870 -58.79 5.99 0.07
N PRO A 871 -59.03 4.67 0.21
CA PRO A 871 -57.96 3.69 0.11
C PRO A 871 -57.22 3.77 -1.24
N VAL A 872 -55.91 3.61 -1.19
CA VAL A 872 -55.03 3.46 -2.33
C VAL A 872 -54.58 2.00 -2.38
N THR A 873 -54.65 1.38 -3.56
CA THR A 873 -53.97 0.10 -3.78
C THR A 873 -52.56 0.38 -4.27
N LEU A 874 -51.59 -0.11 -3.52
CA LEU A 874 -50.17 -0.07 -3.88
C LEU A 874 -49.72 -1.45 -4.32
N VAL A 875 -49.02 -1.48 -5.45
CA VAL A 875 -48.33 -2.64 -6.01
C VAL A 875 -46.84 -2.35 -5.94
N PHE A 876 -46.07 -3.26 -5.35
CA PHE A 876 -44.63 -3.32 -5.50
C PHE A 876 -44.26 -4.51 -6.38
N THR A 877 -43.31 -4.31 -7.30
CA THR A 877 -42.72 -5.38 -8.12
C THR A 877 -41.20 -5.30 -8.04
N ASP A 878 -40.54 -6.43 -8.26
CA ASP A 878 -39.08 -6.51 -8.40
C ASP A 878 -38.70 -7.81 -9.13
N ILE A 879 -37.50 -7.92 -9.71
CA ILE A 879 -37.05 -9.13 -10.41
C ILE A 879 -36.39 -10.11 -9.41
N GLU A 880 -36.70 -11.39 -9.49
CA GLU A 880 -36.05 -12.41 -8.66
C GLU A 880 -34.57 -12.58 -9.02
N SER A 881 -33.69 -12.55 -8.01
CA SER A 881 -32.25 -12.77 -8.14
C SER A 881 -31.55 -11.87 -9.16
N SER A 882 -32.06 -10.66 -9.41
CA SER A 882 -31.58 -9.78 -10.50
C SER A 882 -30.09 -9.43 -10.39
N THR A 883 -29.56 -9.21 -9.18
CA THR A 883 -28.12 -9.01 -8.96
C THR A 883 -27.28 -10.21 -9.38
N ALA A 884 -27.80 -11.43 -9.27
CA ALA A 884 -27.13 -12.64 -9.72
C ALA A 884 -27.25 -12.82 -11.25
N LEU A 885 -28.41 -12.50 -11.85
CA LEU A 885 -28.53 -12.44 -13.31
C LEU A 885 -27.57 -11.41 -13.93
N TRP A 886 -27.43 -10.23 -13.31
CA TRP A 886 -26.45 -9.21 -13.70
C TRP A 886 -24.98 -9.67 -13.59
N ALA A 887 -24.70 -10.73 -12.81
CA ALA A 887 -23.36 -11.31 -12.69
C ALA A 887 -23.13 -12.47 -13.67
N GLU A 888 -24.12 -13.37 -13.83
CA GLU A 888 -24.01 -14.58 -14.67
C GLU A 888 -24.29 -14.30 -16.16
N CYS A 889 -25.16 -13.35 -16.49
CA CYS A 889 -25.53 -13.01 -17.88
C CYS A 889 -25.57 -11.48 -18.18
N PRO A 890 -24.45 -10.75 -17.92
CA PRO A 890 -24.39 -9.28 -18.03
C PRO A 890 -24.64 -8.73 -19.44
N GLU A 891 -24.50 -9.53 -20.49
CA GLU A 891 -24.69 -9.09 -21.88
C GLU A 891 -26.18 -8.98 -22.28
N VAL A 892 -27.06 -9.82 -21.71
CA VAL A 892 -28.50 -9.84 -22.04
C VAL A 892 -29.36 -9.03 -21.07
N MET A 893 -28.88 -8.82 -19.84
CA MET A 893 -29.61 -8.09 -18.79
C MET A 893 -29.98 -6.64 -19.13
N PRO A 894 -29.17 -5.83 -19.86
CA PRO A 894 -29.55 -4.47 -20.25
C PRO A 894 -30.85 -4.42 -21.06
N ASP A 895 -30.95 -5.24 -22.11
CA ASP A 895 -32.11 -5.27 -23.02
C ASP A 895 -33.31 -5.99 -22.40
N ALA A 896 -33.06 -7.01 -21.56
CA ALA A 896 -34.10 -7.67 -20.79
C ALA A 896 -34.74 -6.72 -19.76
N VAL A 897 -33.95 -5.96 -18.99
CA VAL A 897 -34.46 -4.97 -18.02
C VAL A 897 -35.15 -3.80 -18.72
N ALA A 898 -34.60 -3.31 -19.84
CA ALA A 898 -35.26 -2.28 -20.65
C ALA A 898 -36.63 -2.76 -21.21
N THR A 899 -36.71 -4.03 -21.61
CA THR A 899 -37.95 -4.68 -22.04
C THR A 899 -38.94 -4.85 -20.88
N HIS A 900 -38.50 -5.32 -19.72
CA HIS A 900 -39.29 -5.39 -18.50
C HIS A 900 -39.90 -4.01 -18.15
N HIS A 901 -39.12 -2.92 -18.23
CA HIS A 901 -39.61 -1.56 -18.03
C HIS A 901 -40.68 -1.14 -19.04
N ARG A 902 -40.49 -1.48 -20.32
CA ARG A 902 -41.43 -1.21 -21.41
C ARG A 902 -42.77 -1.95 -21.21
N LEU A 903 -42.72 -3.23 -20.84
CA LEU A 903 -43.91 -4.06 -20.61
C LEU A 903 -44.72 -3.58 -19.40
N ILE A 904 -44.07 -3.35 -18.24
CA ILE A 904 -44.77 -2.86 -17.04
C ILE A 904 -45.41 -1.48 -17.29
N ARG A 905 -44.70 -0.55 -17.95
CA ARG A 905 -45.25 0.79 -18.26
C ARG A 905 -46.46 0.74 -19.20
N SER A 906 -46.46 -0.20 -20.16
CA SER A 906 -47.64 -0.46 -21.01
C SER A 906 -48.86 -0.87 -20.18
N LEU A 907 -48.69 -1.78 -19.21
CA LEU A 907 -49.77 -2.25 -18.34
C LEU A 907 -50.24 -1.17 -17.34
N VAL A 908 -49.32 -0.39 -16.77
CA VAL A 908 -49.66 0.79 -15.93
C VAL A 908 -50.54 1.78 -16.71
N ALA A 909 -50.24 2.03 -17.98
CA ALA A 909 -51.05 2.87 -18.84
C ALA A 909 -52.41 2.22 -19.18
N LYS A 910 -52.42 0.94 -19.56
CA LYS A 910 -53.62 0.15 -19.92
C LYS A 910 -54.67 0.19 -18.81
N TYR A 911 -54.27 -0.13 -17.58
CA TYR A 911 -55.16 -0.18 -16.40
C TYR A 911 -55.35 1.17 -15.71
N ARG A 912 -54.81 2.26 -16.28
CA ARG A 912 -54.91 3.64 -15.75
C ARG A 912 -54.42 3.78 -14.31
N CYS A 913 -53.41 2.98 -13.93
CA CYS A 913 -52.66 3.18 -12.69
C CYS A 913 -51.59 4.27 -12.89
N TYR A 914 -50.69 4.42 -11.91
CA TYR A 914 -49.69 5.48 -11.85
C TYR A 914 -48.35 4.94 -11.37
N GLU A 915 -47.29 5.11 -12.15
CA GLU A 915 -45.91 4.82 -11.73
C GLU A 915 -45.47 5.87 -10.69
N VAL A 916 -45.35 5.44 -9.44
CA VAL A 916 -44.93 6.29 -8.32
C VAL A 916 -43.44 6.57 -8.45
N LYS A 917 -42.62 5.52 -8.53
CA LYS A 917 -41.18 5.56 -8.78
C LYS A 917 -40.69 4.19 -9.25
N THR A 918 -39.50 4.18 -9.83
CA THR A 918 -38.76 2.97 -10.21
C THR A 918 -37.34 3.12 -9.67
N ILE A 919 -36.80 2.08 -9.01
CA ILE A 919 -35.48 2.09 -8.37
C ILE A 919 -34.76 0.81 -8.81
N GLY A 920 -33.76 0.96 -9.69
CA GLY A 920 -33.22 -0.18 -10.43
C GLY A 920 -34.32 -0.82 -11.27
N ASP A 921 -34.58 -2.10 -10.99
CA ASP A 921 -35.64 -2.95 -11.53
C ASP A 921 -36.91 -2.99 -10.66
N SER A 922 -36.93 -2.42 -9.46
CA SER A 922 -38.15 -2.39 -8.63
C SER A 922 -39.10 -1.25 -9.03
N PHE A 923 -40.39 -1.56 -9.20
CA PHE A 923 -41.46 -0.57 -9.40
C PHE A 923 -42.33 -0.41 -8.17
N MET A 924 -42.72 0.84 -7.89
CA MET A 924 -43.85 1.17 -7.02
C MET A 924 -44.97 1.78 -7.88
N ILE A 925 -46.15 1.16 -7.88
CA ILE A 925 -47.30 1.54 -8.69
C ILE A 925 -48.50 1.81 -7.77
N ALA A 926 -49.23 2.89 -8.02
CA ALA A 926 -50.45 3.26 -7.30
C ALA A 926 -51.69 3.18 -8.21
N CYS A 927 -52.73 2.49 -7.76
CA CYS A 927 -53.99 2.30 -8.47
C CYS A 927 -55.18 2.83 -7.64
N ARG A 928 -56.19 3.40 -8.31
CA ARG A 928 -57.43 3.88 -7.68
C ARG A 928 -58.48 2.80 -7.45
N SER A 929 -58.37 1.69 -8.17
CA SER A 929 -59.18 0.50 -7.99
C SER A 929 -58.26 -0.68 -7.71
N VAL A 930 -58.63 -1.48 -6.71
CA VAL A 930 -57.94 -2.72 -6.39
C VAL A 930 -58.11 -3.77 -7.50
N PHE A 931 -59.27 -3.78 -8.20
CA PHE A 931 -59.47 -4.66 -9.34
C PHE A 931 -58.56 -4.28 -10.52
N ALA A 932 -58.40 -2.98 -10.79
CA ALA A 932 -57.44 -2.53 -11.81
C ALA A 932 -55.98 -2.90 -11.45
N ALA A 933 -55.61 -2.88 -10.17
CA ALA A 933 -54.32 -3.36 -9.70
C ALA A 933 -54.17 -4.88 -9.90
N VAL A 934 -55.17 -5.67 -9.50
CA VAL A 934 -55.19 -7.13 -9.63
C VAL A 934 -55.13 -7.57 -11.10
N GLN A 935 -55.86 -6.91 -12.00
CA GLN A 935 -55.79 -7.16 -13.44
C GLN A 935 -54.41 -6.79 -14.01
N LEU A 936 -53.82 -5.66 -13.59
CA LEU A 936 -52.48 -5.24 -14.00
C LEU A 936 -51.43 -6.30 -13.65
N VAL A 937 -51.42 -6.80 -12.41
CA VAL A 937 -50.43 -7.79 -11.96
C VAL A 937 -50.70 -9.20 -12.49
N GLY A 938 -51.97 -9.52 -12.78
CA GLY A 938 -52.35 -10.74 -13.48
C GLY A 938 -51.82 -10.76 -14.92
N GLU A 939 -52.13 -9.72 -15.71
CA GLU A 939 -51.65 -9.61 -17.08
C GLU A 939 -50.13 -9.44 -17.15
N LEU A 940 -49.47 -8.85 -16.15
CA LEU A 940 -48.00 -8.79 -16.06
C LEU A 940 -47.39 -10.18 -16.13
N GLN A 941 -47.85 -11.13 -15.31
CA GLN A 941 -47.30 -12.48 -15.31
C GLN A 941 -47.54 -13.25 -16.62
N GLN A 942 -48.66 -12.97 -17.28
CA GLN A 942 -49.02 -13.58 -18.57
C GLN A 942 -48.22 -12.99 -19.74
N VAL A 943 -48.08 -11.66 -19.80
CA VAL A 943 -47.31 -10.95 -20.83
C VAL A 943 -45.83 -11.27 -20.74
N PHE A 944 -45.27 -11.40 -19.54
CA PHE A 944 -43.87 -11.80 -19.36
C PHE A 944 -43.62 -13.26 -19.80
N LEU A 945 -44.56 -14.16 -19.55
CA LEU A 945 -44.52 -15.54 -20.03
C LEU A 945 -44.65 -15.64 -21.56
N GLN A 946 -45.50 -14.81 -22.17
CA GLN A 946 -45.74 -14.79 -23.62
C GLN A 946 -44.69 -14.01 -24.42
N HIS A 947 -43.77 -13.29 -23.77
CA HIS A 947 -42.77 -12.50 -24.48
C HIS A 947 -41.64 -13.36 -25.04
N ASP A 948 -41.24 -13.10 -26.28
CA ASP A 948 -39.99 -13.64 -26.80
C ASP A 948 -38.82 -12.80 -26.25
N TRP A 949 -38.09 -13.37 -25.30
CA TRP A 949 -36.92 -12.74 -24.67
C TRP A 949 -35.65 -12.87 -25.53
N GLY A 950 -35.70 -13.57 -26.68
CA GLY A 950 -34.57 -13.75 -27.60
C GLY A 950 -33.45 -14.65 -27.05
N THR A 951 -33.58 -15.21 -25.84
CA THR A 951 -32.57 -16.03 -25.17
C THR A 951 -33.22 -17.01 -24.18
N SER A 952 -32.66 -18.21 -24.04
CA SER A 952 -33.00 -19.13 -22.93
C SER A 952 -32.14 -18.92 -21.69
N VAL A 953 -31.03 -18.17 -21.79
CA VAL A 953 -29.99 -18.09 -20.75
C VAL A 953 -30.58 -17.63 -19.40
N ILE A 954 -31.56 -16.73 -19.42
CA ILE A 954 -32.25 -16.26 -18.21
C ILE A 954 -32.97 -17.43 -17.49
N ASP A 955 -33.72 -18.25 -18.22
CA ASP A 955 -34.38 -19.45 -17.68
C ASP A 955 -33.39 -20.53 -17.25
N ASP A 956 -32.33 -20.74 -18.02
CA ASP A 956 -31.26 -21.69 -17.70
C ASP A 956 -30.57 -21.30 -16.38
N THR A 957 -30.26 -20.02 -16.19
CA THR A 957 -29.69 -19.47 -14.95
C THR A 957 -30.67 -19.56 -13.76
N TYR A 958 -31.97 -19.28 -13.94
CA TYR A 958 -32.96 -19.47 -12.87
C TYR A 958 -33.05 -20.94 -12.42
N ARG A 959 -33.02 -21.89 -13.35
CA ARG A 959 -33.06 -23.33 -13.03
C ARG A 959 -31.81 -23.76 -12.28
N MET A 960 -30.62 -23.30 -12.71
CA MET A 960 -29.36 -23.50 -11.99
C MET A 960 -29.42 -22.99 -10.54
N PHE A 961 -30.04 -21.83 -10.29
CA PHE A 961 -30.22 -21.29 -8.93
C PHE A 961 -31.14 -22.17 -8.06
N GLU A 962 -32.22 -22.74 -8.61
CA GLU A 962 -33.08 -23.66 -7.86
C GLU A 962 -32.40 -24.99 -7.54
N GLU A 963 -31.61 -25.55 -8.47
CA GLU A 963 -30.89 -26.81 -8.22
C GLU A 963 -29.81 -26.63 -7.15
N GLY A 964 -28.99 -25.58 -7.24
CA GLY A 964 -28.02 -25.25 -6.20
C GLY A 964 -28.67 -25.00 -4.84
N ARG A 965 -29.87 -24.41 -4.80
CA ARG A 965 -30.63 -24.26 -3.55
C ARG A 965 -31.13 -25.60 -3.00
N ALA A 966 -31.52 -26.55 -3.85
CA ALA A 966 -31.93 -27.90 -3.42
C ALA A 966 -30.77 -28.79 -2.96
N GLU A 967 -29.54 -28.54 -3.42
CA GLU A 967 -28.34 -29.15 -2.84
C GLU A 967 -28.04 -28.61 -1.43
N GLU A 968 -28.43 -27.38 -1.12
CA GLU A 968 -28.31 -26.81 0.21
C GLU A 968 -29.44 -27.19 1.15
N GLU A 969 -30.69 -26.92 0.76
CA GLU A 969 -31.87 -27.03 1.60
C GLU A 969 -32.57 -28.36 1.31
N GLY A 970 -32.30 -29.40 2.10
CA GLY A 970 -32.87 -30.75 1.89
C GLY A 970 -34.40 -30.87 2.00
N GLU A 971 -35.08 -29.81 2.45
CA GLU A 971 -36.55 -29.68 2.44
C GLU A 971 -37.07 -28.84 1.25
N TYR A 972 -36.17 -28.20 0.48
CA TYR A 972 -36.50 -27.40 -0.70
C TYR A 972 -36.56 -28.27 -1.95
N VAL A 973 -37.73 -28.33 -2.57
CA VAL A 973 -37.92 -28.96 -3.89
C VAL A 973 -37.92 -27.86 -4.96
N PRO A 974 -37.07 -27.94 -6.01
CA PRO A 974 -37.11 -27.01 -7.13
C PRO A 974 -38.50 -26.94 -7.78
N PRO A 975 -39.19 -25.78 -7.75
CA PRO A 975 -40.52 -25.68 -8.34
C PRO A 975 -40.50 -25.77 -9.88
N THR A 976 -39.37 -25.47 -10.53
CA THR A 976 -39.30 -25.37 -12.00
C THR A 976 -38.13 -26.14 -12.63
N ALA A 977 -36.97 -26.24 -11.97
CA ALA A 977 -35.76 -26.76 -12.62
C ALA A 977 -35.87 -28.22 -13.08
N ARG A 978 -36.61 -29.04 -12.32
CA ARG A 978 -36.83 -30.46 -12.61
C ARG A 978 -38.08 -30.74 -13.47
N LEU A 979 -38.68 -29.71 -14.07
CA LEU A 979 -39.73 -29.87 -15.07
C LEU A 979 -39.13 -30.22 -16.43
N ASP A 980 -39.81 -31.08 -17.19
CA ASP A 980 -39.51 -31.29 -18.61
C ASP A 980 -39.54 -29.97 -19.40
N ALA A 981 -38.71 -29.83 -20.43
CA ALA A 981 -38.57 -28.58 -21.17
C ALA A 981 -39.86 -28.12 -21.89
N ALA A 982 -40.73 -29.05 -22.29
CA ALA A 982 -42.03 -28.73 -22.89
C ALA A 982 -43.06 -28.30 -21.84
N VAL A 983 -42.97 -28.84 -20.62
CA VAL A 983 -43.79 -28.44 -19.47
C VAL A 983 -43.34 -27.09 -18.91
N TYR A 984 -42.02 -26.89 -18.73
CA TYR A 984 -41.44 -25.64 -18.25
C TYR A 984 -41.94 -24.44 -19.07
N ARG A 985 -41.82 -24.51 -20.40
CA ARG A 985 -42.20 -23.43 -21.33
C ARG A 985 -43.70 -23.09 -21.36
N GLN A 986 -44.56 -23.93 -20.79
CA GLN A 986 -46.00 -23.61 -20.65
C GLN A 986 -46.27 -22.63 -19.50
N TYR A 987 -45.37 -22.55 -18.51
CA TYR A 987 -45.58 -21.79 -17.28
C TYR A 987 -44.46 -20.76 -17.00
N TRP A 988 -43.26 -20.95 -17.55
CA TRP A 988 -42.05 -20.17 -17.26
C TRP A 988 -41.27 -19.82 -18.51
N ASN A 989 -40.84 -18.55 -18.58
CA ASN A 989 -40.07 -17.94 -19.68
C ASN A 989 -39.53 -16.57 -19.20
N GLY A 990 -38.22 -16.34 -19.35
CA GLY A 990 -37.54 -15.06 -19.10
C GLY A 990 -37.59 -14.54 -17.65
N LEU A 991 -37.69 -13.21 -17.51
CA LEU A 991 -37.54 -12.52 -16.22
C LEU A 991 -38.71 -12.80 -15.27
N ARG A 992 -38.42 -13.41 -14.12
CA ARG A 992 -39.40 -13.77 -13.09
C ARG A 992 -39.63 -12.60 -12.12
N VAL A 993 -40.69 -11.83 -12.35
CA VAL A 993 -41.08 -10.70 -11.50
C VAL A 993 -41.85 -11.21 -10.28
N ARG A 994 -41.43 -10.83 -9.06
CA ARG A 994 -42.19 -11.03 -7.81
C ARG A 994 -43.07 -9.81 -7.52
N VAL A 995 -44.27 -10.00 -6.97
CA VAL A 995 -45.27 -8.92 -6.83
C VAL A 995 -46.08 -9.00 -5.54
N GLY A 996 -46.17 -7.88 -4.81
CA GLY A 996 -47.02 -7.73 -3.61
C GLY A 996 -48.04 -6.60 -3.74
N VAL A 997 -49.27 -6.83 -3.30
CA VAL A 997 -50.40 -5.90 -3.43
C VAL A 997 -51.13 -5.66 -2.11
N HIS A 998 -51.11 -4.42 -1.62
CA HIS A 998 -51.83 -4.01 -0.41
C HIS A 998 -52.70 -2.77 -0.65
N THR A 999 -53.82 -2.67 0.08
CA THR A 999 -54.83 -1.62 -0.09
C THR A 999 -55.20 -1.02 1.27
N GLY A 1000 -55.04 0.30 1.41
CA GLY A 1000 -55.23 1.01 2.67
C GLY A 1000 -55.11 2.53 2.51
N LEU A 1001 -55.21 3.29 3.61
CA LEU A 1001 -55.06 4.74 3.56
C LEU A 1001 -53.57 5.13 3.54
N CYS A 1002 -53.22 6.16 2.76
CA CYS A 1002 -51.84 6.64 2.60
C CYS A 1002 -51.73 8.13 2.97
N ASP A 1003 -50.58 8.54 3.48
CA ASP A 1003 -50.17 9.95 3.47
C ASP A 1003 -49.70 10.31 2.05
N ILE A 1004 -50.66 10.78 1.24
CA ILE A 1004 -50.45 11.15 -0.16
C ILE A 1004 -49.77 12.52 -0.24
N ARG A 1005 -48.48 12.55 -0.58
CA ARG A 1005 -47.71 13.80 -0.77
C ARG A 1005 -47.56 14.10 -2.25
N ARG A 1006 -47.53 15.39 -2.61
CA ARG A 1006 -47.14 15.84 -3.94
C ARG A 1006 -45.73 16.39 -3.86
N ASP A 1007 -44.85 15.93 -4.73
CA ASP A 1007 -43.49 16.46 -4.83
C ASP A 1007 -43.47 17.70 -5.75
N GLU A 1008 -42.77 18.75 -5.32
CA GLU A 1008 -42.76 20.02 -6.05
C GLU A 1008 -41.73 20.08 -7.18
N VAL A 1009 -40.73 19.20 -7.19
CA VAL A 1009 -39.66 19.20 -8.22
C VAL A 1009 -40.10 18.36 -9.42
N THR A 1010 -40.38 17.07 -9.18
CA THR A 1010 -40.85 16.09 -10.16
C THR A 1010 -42.33 16.26 -10.54
N LYS A 1011 -43.06 17.14 -9.82
CA LYS A 1011 -44.51 17.38 -9.91
C LYS A 1011 -45.40 16.16 -9.64
N GLY A 1012 -44.83 15.02 -9.25
CA GLY A 1012 -45.51 13.74 -9.04
C GLY A 1012 -46.20 13.59 -7.69
N TYR A 1013 -46.75 12.40 -7.44
CA TYR A 1013 -47.38 12.01 -6.17
C TYR A 1013 -46.68 10.80 -5.58
N ASP A 1014 -46.45 10.80 -4.26
CA ASP A 1014 -45.80 9.72 -3.50
C ASP A 1014 -46.66 9.34 -2.28
N TYR A 1015 -46.50 8.11 -1.78
CA TYR A 1015 -47.43 7.45 -0.86
C TYR A 1015 -46.68 6.85 0.32
N TYR A 1016 -46.90 7.43 1.50
CA TYR A 1016 -46.20 7.05 2.73
C TYR A 1016 -47.16 6.48 3.79
N GLY A 1017 -46.59 5.84 4.81
CA GLY A 1017 -47.33 5.24 5.93
C GLY A 1017 -47.44 3.72 5.85
N GLU A 1018 -48.18 3.14 6.80
CA GLU A 1018 -48.30 1.69 7.01
C GLU A 1018 -48.72 0.92 5.75
N THR A 1019 -49.64 1.48 4.95
CA THR A 1019 -50.08 0.88 3.66
C THR A 1019 -48.91 0.68 2.68
N SER A 1020 -47.99 1.64 2.60
CA SER A 1020 -46.81 1.57 1.71
C SER A 1020 -45.80 0.55 2.21
N ASN A 1021 -45.53 0.58 3.53
CA ASN A 1021 -44.65 -0.39 4.18
C ASN A 1021 -45.19 -1.82 4.04
N THR A 1022 -46.50 -2.03 4.22
CA THR A 1022 -47.16 -3.33 4.12
C THR A 1022 -47.17 -3.84 2.69
N ALA A 1023 -47.35 -2.98 1.68
CA ALA A 1023 -47.24 -3.36 0.27
C ALA A 1023 -45.84 -3.87 -0.08
N ALA A 1024 -44.79 -3.13 0.30
CA ALA A 1024 -43.40 -3.53 0.08
C ALA A 1024 -43.03 -4.79 0.90
N ARG A 1025 -43.48 -4.92 2.14
CA ARG A 1025 -43.25 -6.13 2.95
C ARG A 1025 -43.96 -7.36 2.37
N THR A 1026 -45.16 -7.16 1.81
CA THR A 1026 -45.87 -8.22 1.07
C THR A 1026 -45.04 -8.67 -0.13
N GLU A 1027 -44.51 -7.75 -0.95
CA GLU A 1027 -43.66 -8.08 -2.11
C GLU A 1027 -42.37 -8.81 -1.71
N SER A 1028 -41.70 -8.37 -0.65
CA SER A 1028 -40.38 -8.90 -0.26
C SER A 1028 -40.37 -10.39 0.13
N ILE A 1029 -41.54 -10.98 0.43
CA ILE A 1029 -41.68 -12.41 0.75
C ILE A 1029 -42.15 -13.28 -0.43
N VAL A 1030 -42.37 -12.69 -1.60
CA VAL A 1030 -42.92 -13.36 -2.80
C VAL A 1030 -41.81 -13.96 -3.66
N ASN A 1031 -42.04 -15.16 -4.21
CA ASN A 1031 -41.11 -15.78 -5.16
C ASN A 1031 -41.26 -15.18 -6.57
N GLY A 1032 -40.25 -15.35 -7.42
CA GLY A 1032 -40.29 -14.91 -8.80
C GLY A 1032 -41.46 -15.55 -9.55
N GLY A 1033 -42.23 -14.74 -10.29
CA GLY A 1033 -43.41 -15.20 -11.02
C GLY A 1033 -44.69 -15.38 -10.18
N GLN A 1034 -44.61 -15.18 -8.85
CA GLN A 1034 -45.71 -15.25 -7.90
C GLN A 1034 -46.30 -13.86 -7.65
N VAL A 1035 -47.57 -13.81 -7.24
CA VAL A 1035 -48.28 -12.56 -6.89
C VAL A 1035 -49.07 -12.77 -5.61
N LEU A 1036 -48.84 -11.94 -4.58
CA LEU A 1036 -49.61 -11.98 -3.33
C LEU A 1036 -50.49 -10.73 -3.14
N LEU A 1037 -51.77 -10.97 -2.85
CA LEU A 1037 -52.74 -9.99 -2.39
C LEU A 1037 -52.89 -10.14 -0.86
N THR A 1038 -52.69 -9.06 -0.11
CA THR A 1038 -53.10 -9.05 1.30
C THR A 1038 -54.63 -9.15 1.42
N ARG A 1039 -55.14 -9.66 2.54
CA ARG A 1039 -56.56 -9.65 2.92
C ARG A 1039 -57.25 -8.32 2.66
N ALA A 1040 -56.58 -7.20 2.96
CA ALA A 1040 -57.12 -5.86 2.75
C ALA A 1040 -57.40 -5.60 1.25
N SER A 1041 -56.50 -6.01 0.36
CA SER A 1041 -56.74 -5.98 -1.10
C SER A 1041 -57.82 -6.97 -1.52
N TYR A 1042 -57.76 -8.22 -1.07
CA TYR A 1042 -58.73 -9.24 -1.51
C TYR A 1042 -60.17 -8.92 -1.09
N PHE A 1043 -60.38 -8.37 0.12
CA PHE A 1043 -61.72 -7.96 0.57
C PHE A 1043 -62.14 -6.57 0.09
N ALA A 1044 -61.22 -5.73 -0.39
CA ALA A 1044 -61.57 -4.48 -1.08
C ALA A 1044 -62.17 -4.72 -2.49
N LEU A 1045 -61.94 -5.89 -3.10
CA LEU A 1045 -62.66 -6.34 -4.29
C LEU A 1045 -64.14 -6.62 -3.95
N SER A 1046 -65.06 -6.17 -4.78
CA SER A 1046 -66.49 -6.51 -4.65
C SER A 1046 -66.75 -8.01 -4.85
N THR A 1047 -67.94 -8.47 -4.44
CA THR A 1047 -68.41 -9.85 -4.63
C THR A 1047 -68.61 -10.23 -6.11
N ALA A 1048 -68.65 -9.24 -7.01
CA ALA A 1048 -68.64 -9.47 -8.45
C ALA A 1048 -67.20 -9.63 -8.96
N GLU A 1049 -66.31 -8.68 -8.63
CA GLU A 1049 -64.90 -8.72 -9.04
C GLU A 1049 -64.19 -9.99 -8.56
N ARG A 1050 -64.46 -10.46 -7.33
CA ARG A 1050 -63.91 -11.73 -6.81
C ARG A 1050 -64.34 -12.99 -7.55
N LYS A 1051 -65.35 -12.94 -8.43
CA LYS A 1051 -65.69 -14.06 -9.33
C LYS A 1051 -64.84 -14.09 -10.61
N HIS A 1052 -64.06 -13.04 -10.85
CA HIS A 1052 -63.17 -12.89 -12.01
C HIS A 1052 -61.69 -12.95 -11.60
N VAL A 1053 -61.40 -13.40 -10.38
CA VAL A 1053 -60.05 -13.45 -9.80
C VAL A 1053 -59.89 -14.79 -9.08
N GLU A 1054 -59.15 -15.71 -9.69
CA GLU A 1054 -58.78 -17.00 -9.08
C GLU A 1054 -57.67 -16.78 -8.05
N VAL A 1055 -57.88 -17.25 -6.82
CA VAL A 1055 -56.94 -17.09 -5.72
C VAL A 1055 -56.82 -18.33 -4.83
N THR A 1056 -55.59 -18.59 -4.39
CA THR A 1056 -55.27 -19.60 -3.38
C THR A 1056 -54.95 -18.92 -2.05
N ALA A 1057 -55.73 -19.23 -1.00
CA ALA A 1057 -55.51 -18.66 0.33
C ALA A 1057 -54.32 -19.32 1.03
N LEU A 1058 -53.33 -18.54 1.47
CA LEU A 1058 -52.09 -19.01 2.11
C LEU A 1058 -52.09 -18.87 3.64
N GLY A 1059 -53.18 -18.37 4.23
CA GLY A 1059 -53.30 -18.18 5.68
C GLY A 1059 -52.63 -16.90 6.19
N GLY A 1060 -52.48 -16.78 7.52
CA GLY A 1060 -51.90 -15.62 8.19
C GLY A 1060 -50.37 -15.67 8.20
N VAL A 1061 -49.73 -14.63 7.65
CA VAL A 1061 -48.27 -14.54 7.49
C VAL A 1061 -47.72 -13.39 8.31
N ALA A 1062 -46.74 -13.66 9.18
CA ALA A 1062 -46.02 -12.61 9.90
C ALA A 1062 -45.18 -11.76 8.94
N LEU A 1063 -45.33 -10.43 8.98
CA LEU A 1063 -44.55 -9.48 8.18
C LEU A 1063 -43.70 -8.60 9.10
N ARG A 1064 -42.40 -8.51 8.83
CA ARG A 1064 -41.47 -7.73 9.66
C ARG A 1064 -41.86 -6.25 9.74
N GLY A 1065 -42.24 -5.84 10.95
CA GLY A 1065 -42.67 -4.47 11.26
C GLY A 1065 -44.19 -4.24 11.14
N VAL A 1066 -44.99 -5.28 10.87
CA VAL A 1066 -46.46 -5.23 10.95
C VAL A 1066 -46.89 -5.98 12.22
N PRO A 1067 -47.61 -5.35 13.17
CA PRO A 1067 -47.80 -5.90 14.51
C PRO A 1067 -48.81 -7.07 14.62
N LYS A 1068 -49.34 -7.55 13.49
CA LYS A 1068 -50.25 -8.70 13.40
C LYS A 1068 -49.97 -9.48 12.12
N PRO A 1069 -50.05 -10.83 12.12
CA PRO A 1069 -49.99 -11.62 10.90
C PRO A 1069 -51.05 -11.18 9.89
N VAL A 1070 -50.64 -11.01 8.63
CA VAL A 1070 -51.49 -10.58 7.53
C VAL A 1070 -51.95 -11.82 6.76
N GLU A 1071 -53.25 -12.05 6.71
CA GLU A 1071 -53.84 -13.07 5.82
C GLU A 1071 -53.47 -12.79 4.35
N MET A 1072 -52.92 -13.79 3.67
CA MET A 1072 -52.43 -13.70 2.28
C MET A 1072 -53.25 -14.56 1.32
N TYR A 1073 -53.45 -14.03 0.12
CA TYR A 1073 -54.08 -14.69 -1.02
C TYR A 1073 -53.12 -14.63 -2.21
N GLN A 1074 -52.66 -15.78 -2.69
CA GLN A 1074 -51.97 -15.86 -3.97
C GLN A 1074 -52.96 -15.56 -5.09
N LEU A 1075 -52.57 -14.73 -6.05
CA LEU A 1075 -53.29 -14.58 -7.32
C LEU A 1075 -52.72 -15.59 -8.31
N ASP A 1076 -53.56 -16.49 -8.80
CA ASP A 1076 -53.16 -17.59 -9.67
C ASP A 1076 -53.08 -17.14 -11.15
N ALA A 1077 -52.29 -16.08 -11.38
CA ALA A 1077 -52.21 -15.32 -12.64
C ALA A 1077 -51.78 -16.14 -13.87
N VAL A 1078 -51.00 -17.20 -13.65
CA VAL A 1078 -50.68 -18.23 -14.64
C VAL A 1078 -51.06 -19.57 -13.99
N PRO A 1079 -52.27 -20.10 -14.27
CA PRO A 1079 -52.72 -21.37 -13.71
C PRO A 1079 -51.72 -22.49 -13.99
N GLY A 1080 -51.44 -23.32 -12.98
CA GLY A 1080 -50.45 -24.40 -13.07
C GLY A 1080 -49.02 -24.04 -12.60
N ARG A 1081 -48.70 -22.75 -12.34
CA ARG A 1081 -47.45 -22.41 -11.65
C ARG A 1081 -47.44 -22.94 -10.22
N THR A 1082 -46.39 -23.66 -9.88
CA THR A 1082 -46.00 -24.01 -8.51
C THR A 1082 -44.93 -23.06 -8.00
N PHE A 1083 -44.89 -22.83 -6.68
CA PHE A 1083 -43.90 -21.95 -6.04
C PHE A 1083 -43.32 -22.63 -4.80
N ALA A 1084 -42.13 -22.19 -4.39
CA ALA A 1084 -41.56 -22.56 -3.10
C ALA A 1084 -42.32 -21.89 -1.94
N ALA A 1085 -41.98 -22.26 -0.70
CA ALA A 1085 -42.45 -21.56 0.49
C ALA A 1085 -42.15 -20.04 0.41
N LEU A 1086 -42.97 -19.23 1.08
CA LEU A 1086 -42.78 -17.78 1.12
C LEU A 1086 -41.43 -17.42 1.76
N ARG A 1087 -40.81 -16.35 1.28
CA ARG A 1087 -39.44 -15.94 1.59
C ARG A 1087 -39.37 -15.19 2.93
N LEU A 1088 -39.84 -15.83 4.00
CA LEU A 1088 -39.93 -15.26 5.34
C LEU A 1088 -38.54 -15.20 6.02
N GLU A 1089 -38.19 -14.04 6.59
CA GLU A 1089 -37.07 -13.95 7.52
C GLU A 1089 -37.41 -14.72 8.80
N ARG A 1090 -36.56 -15.67 9.23
CA ARG A 1090 -36.75 -16.41 10.48
C ARG A 1090 -36.75 -15.45 11.67
N GLU A 1091 -37.83 -15.44 12.43
CA GLU A 1091 -37.96 -14.60 13.63
C GLU A 1091 -36.97 -15.01 14.73
N MET A 1092 -36.38 -14.00 15.38
CA MET A 1092 -35.72 -14.14 16.68
C MET A 1092 -36.75 -13.85 17.77
N PRO A 1093 -36.70 -14.53 18.93
CA PRO A 1093 -37.68 -14.32 19.99
C PRO A 1093 -37.62 -12.90 20.56
N VAL A 1094 -38.80 -12.32 20.78
CA VAL A 1094 -38.97 -11.00 21.40
C VAL A 1094 -38.65 -11.08 22.90
N MET A 1095 -37.96 -10.07 23.44
CA MET A 1095 -37.82 -9.84 24.87
C MET A 1095 -38.68 -8.63 25.26
N GLU A 1096 -39.56 -8.81 26.24
CA GLU A 1096 -40.27 -7.71 26.91
C GLU A 1096 -39.36 -7.07 27.97
N GLU A 1097 -39.61 -5.80 28.29
CA GLU A 1097 -38.99 -5.13 29.44
C GLU A 1097 -39.61 -5.66 30.75
N VAL A 1098 -38.78 -5.90 31.77
CA VAL A 1098 -39.04 -5.58 33.19
C VAL A 1098 -37.75 -5.76 34.02
N SER A 1099 -37.71 -5.09 35.17
CA SER A 1099 -36.57 -4.85 36.07
C SER A 1099 -35.85 -6.07 36.68
N ASP A 1100 -34.67 -5.77 37.24
CA ASP A 1100 -33.81 -6.59 38.10
C ASP A 1100 -34.51 -7.52 39.13
N VAL A 1101 -33.88 -8.66 39.44
CA VAL A 1101 -33.25 -8.98 40.77
C VAL A 1101 -32.87 -10.47 40.89
N ALA A 1102 -31.70 -10.74 41.50
CA ALA A 1102 -31.24 -12.00 42.14
C ALA A 1102 -31.06 -13.31 41.32
N SER A 1103 -29.78 -13.61 41.04
CA SER A 1103 -29.02 -14.81 41.46
C SER A 1103 -29.73 -16.19 41.61
N GLY A 1104 -29.32 -17.17 40.80
CA GLY A 1104 -29.52 -18.60 41.11
C GLY A 1104 -29.10 -19.58 39.99
N ASP A 1105 -28.00 -20.30 40.18
CA ASP A 1105 -27.52 -21.56 39.56
C ASP A 1105 -27.91 -22.02 38.14
N GLY A 1106 -26.98 -22.77 37.50
CA GLY A 1106 -27.42 -24.01 36.83
C GLY A 1106 -27.16 -24.24 35.33
N SER A 1107 -25.92 -24.09 34.86
CA SER A 1107 -25.39 -24.83 33.69
C SER A 1107 -26.03 -24.63 32.30
N GLY A 1108 -25.38 -23.79 31.47
CA GLY A 1108 -24.68 -24.39 30.33
C GLY A 1108 -25.28 -24.29 28.92
N SER A 1109 -25.80 -23.14 28.50
CA SER A 1109 -25.75 -22.72 27.09
C SER A 1109 -25.86 -21.19 26.98
N THR A 1110 -24.74 -20.48 27.10
CA THR A 1110 -24.74 -19.00 27.12
C THR A 1110 -24.97 -18.40 25.74
N ILE A 1111 -26.17 -17.83 25.59
CA ILE A 1111 -26.61 -16.91 24.53
C ILE A 1111 -25.50 -15.93 24.12
N ARG A 1112 -25.13 -15.91 22.83
CA ARG A 1112 -24.17 -14.95 22.26
C ARG A 1112 -24.85 -13.62 21.89
N GLY A 1113 -25.45 -12.97 22.89
CA GLY A 1113 -26.10 -11.66 22.77
C GLY A 1113 -25.12 -10.49 22.68
N GLY A 1114 -24.21 -10.50 21.70
CA GLY A 1114 -23.19 -9.46 21.52
C GLY A 1114 -22.90 -9.14 20.04
N PRO A 1115 -22.16 -8.05 19.74
CA PRO A 1115 -22.04 -7.51 18.37
C PRO A 1115 -21.54 -8.51 17.33
N SER A 1116 -20.68 -9.47 17.72
CA SER A 1116 -20.21 -10.55 16.83
C SER A 1116 -21.34 -11.42 16.28
N GLY A 1117 -22.46 -11.59 17.00
CA GLY A 1117 -23.66 -12.25 16.49
C GLY A 1117 -24.31 -11.47 15.33
N TYR A 1118 -24.35 -10.14 15.45
CA TYR A 1118 -24.92 -9.27 14.40
C TYR A 1118 -24.09 -9.32 13.11
N VAL A 1119 -22.76 -9.25 13.21
CA VAL A 1119 -21.87 -9.38 12.03
C VAL A 1119 -21.91 -10.80 11.47
N ALA A 1120 -22.09 -11.84 12.29
CA ALA A 1120 -22.29 -13.21 11.81
C ALA A 1120 -23.59 -13.34 11.00
N SER A 1121 -24.69 -12.71 11.45
CA SER A 1121 -25.92 -12.63 10.68
C SER A 1121 -25.74 -11.85 9.37
N VAL A 1122 -25.05 -10.71 9.36
CA VAL A 1122 -24.81 -9.94 8.13
C VAL A 1122 -23.98 -10.73 7.11
N LEU A 1123 -22.95 -11.45 7.54
CA LEU A 1123 -22.19 -12.38 6.68
C LEU A 1123 -23.06 -13.56 6.22
N GLY A 1124 -23.88 -14.12 7.12
CA GLY A 1124 -24.82 -15.20 6.82
C GLY A 1124 -25.92 -14.80 5.82
N VAL A 1125 -26.25 -13.51 5.71
CA VAL A 1125 -27.15 -12.96 4.69
C VAL A 1125 -26.40 -12.65 3.39
N LEU A 1126 -25.27 -11.95 3.44
CA LEU A 1126 -24.48 -11.57 2.25
C LEU A 1126 -23.96 -12.78 1.47
N PHE A 1127 -23.55 -13.83 2.18
CA PHE A 1127 -23.16 -15.11 1.60
C PHE A 1127 -24.29 -16.14 1.67
N GLY A 1128 -25.50 -15.71 2.06
CA GLY A 1128 -26.69 -16.54 2.25
C GLY A 1128 -27.17 -17.28 1.01
N THR A 1129 -26.83 -16.74 -0.17
CA THR A 1129 -27.34 -17.13 -1.49
C THR A 1129 -26.45 -18.10 -2.27
N PHE A 1130 -25.30 -18.53 -1.72
CA PHE A 1130 -24.34 -19.39 -2.42
C PHE A 1130 -24.33 -20.82 -1.86
N ALA A 1131 -24.32 -21.81 -2.75
CA ALA A 1131 -24.16 -23.22 -2.39
C ALA A 1131 -22.95 -23.41 -1.45
N ALA A 1132 -23.07 -24.19 -0.37
CA ALA A 1132 -22.04 -24.25 0.68
C ALA A 1132 -20.57 -24.40 0.20
N PRO A 1133 -20.24 -25.18 -0.84
CA PRO A 1133 -18.89 -25.21 -1.42
C PRO A 1133 -18.48 -23.90 -2.11
N GLN A 1134 -19.39 -23.27 -2.87
CA GLN A 1134 -19.19 -21.94 -3.47
C GLN A 1134 -19.07 -20.86 -2.39
N ARG A 1135 -19.88 -20.94 -1.34
CA ARG A 1135 -19.88 -20.06 -0.16
C ARG A 1135 -18.53 -20.11 0.55
N LEU A 1136 -18.01 -21.32 0.77
CA LEU A 1136 -16.68 -21.54 1.33
C LEU A 1136 -15.58 -20.99 0.40
N LYS A 1137 -15.71 -21.18 -0.92
CA LYS A 1137 -14.78 -20.64 -1.93
C LYS A 1137 -14.80 -19.11 -2.01
N ALA A 1138 -15.95 -18.45 -1.79
CA ALA A 1138 -16.09 -17.00 -1.74
C ALA A 1138 -15.63 -16.39 -0.40
N LEU A 1139 -15.82 -17.11 0.70
CA LEU A 1139 -15.35 -16.72 2.03
C LEU A 1139 -13.87 -17.01 2.26
N LEU A 1140 -13.26 -17.97 1.55
CA LEU A 1140 -11.83 -18.30 1.67
C LEU A 1140 -10.93 -17.07 1.47
N PRO A 1141 -11.07 -16.27 0.38
CA PRO A 1141 -10.36 -15.00 0.23
C PRO A 1141 -10.60 -14.02 1.38
N LEU A 1142 -11.79 -13.97 1.97
CA LEU A 1142 -12.10 -13.09 3.10
C LEU A 1142 -11.50 -13.59 4.42
N CYS A 1143 -11.47 -14.90 4.65
CA CYS A 1143 -10.86 -15.50 5.84
C CYS A 1143 -9.33 -15.36 5.79
N GLN A 1144 -8.73 -15.59 4.62
CA GLN A 1144 -7.35 -15.21 4.33
C GLN A 1144 -7.12 -13.71 4.58
N ARG A 1145 -8.02 -12.84 4.10
CA ARG A 1145 -7.95 -11.37 4.25
C ARG A 1145 -8.21 -10.84 5.68
N TRP A 1146 -8.52 -11.69 6.67
CA TRP A 1146 -8.67 -11.29 8.07
C TRP A 1146 -7.84 -12.16 9.04
N SER A 1147 -6.92 -12.97 8.50
CA SER A 1147 -6.15 -13.98 9.25
C SER A 1147 -7.03 -14.89 10.13
N VAL A 1148 -8.10 -15.41 9.53
CA VAL A 1148 -9.05 -16.35 10.14
C VAL A 1148 -8.83 -17.75 9.56
N PRO A 1149 -8.41 -18.76 10.35
CA PRO A 1149 -8.22 -20.11 9.85
C PRO A 1149 -9.56 -20.80 9.60
N VAL A 1150 -9.70 -21.41 8.42
CA VAL A 1150 -10.84 -22.23 7.99
C VAL A 1150 -10.50 -23.71 8.24
N PRO A 1151 -11.42 -24.55 8.75
CA PRO A 1151 -11.14 -25.98 8.92
C PRO A 1151 -10.85 -26.67 7.58
N SER A 1152 -9.74 -27.40 7.49
CA SER A 1152 -9.32 -28.13 6.29
C SER A 1152 -9.79 -29.59 6.32
N GLY A 1153 -10.49 -30.01 5.26
CA GLY A 1153 -10.93 -31.39 5.08
C GLY A 1153 -12.02 -31.50 4.02
N ALA A 1154 -11.67 -31.97 2.82
CA ALA A 1154 -12.60 -32.08 1.70
C ALA A 1154 -13.55 -33.29 1.88
N GLY A 1155 -14.86 -33.06 1.69
CA GLY A 1155 -15.86 -34.12 1.71
C GLY A 1155 -17.29 -33.54 1.78
N ALA A 1156 -18.11 -33.88 0.80
CA ALA A 1156 -19.47 -33.37 0.67
C ALA A 1156 -20.27 -33.54 1.97
N GLY A 1157 -20.84 -32.44 2.46
CA GLY A 1157 -21.57 -32.35 3.74
C GLY A 1157 -20.84 -31.57 4.82
N ARG A 1158 -19.50 -31.65 4.91
CA ARG A 1158 -18.73 -30.90 5.93
C ARG A 1158 -18.52 -29.42 5.60
N ASP A 1159 -18.65 -29.05 4.33
CA ASP A 1159 -18.44 -27.67 3.86
C ASP A 1159 -19.37 -26.66 4.54
N LYS A 1160 -20.62 -27.05 4.87
CA LYS A 1160 -21.55 -26.19 5.64
C LYS A 1160 -21.01 -25.83 7.02
N GLU A 1161 -20.37 -26.76 7.71
CA GLU A 1161 -19.85 -26.53 9.05
C GLU A 1161 -18.51 -25.79 9.02
N ALA A 1162 -17.63 -26.09 8.06
CA ALA A 1162 -16.43 -25.30 7.80
C ALA A 1162 -16.78 -23.85 7.44
N CYS A 1163 -17.81 -23.63 6.61
CA CYS A 1163 -18.29 -22.32 6.19
C CYS A 1163 -18.96 -21.55 7.34
N ARG A 1164 -19.79 -22.20 8.15
CA ARG A 1164 -20.37 -21.61 9.37
C ARG A 1164 -19.28 -21.21 10.37
N ALA A 1165 -18.33 -22.11 10.66
CA ALA A 1165 -17.20 -21.81 11.53
C ALA A 1165 -16.32 -20.67 10.99
N ALA A 1166 -16.13 -20.59 9.67
CA ALA A 1166 -15.44 -19.49 9.02
C ALA A 1166 -16.17 -18.15 9.23
N MET A 1167 -17.49 -18.08 8.96
CA MET A 1167 -18.29 -16.85 9.19
C MET A 1167 -18.34 -16.43 10.66
N GLU A 1168 -18.52 -17.36 11.60
CA GLU A 1168 -18.52 -17.07 13.04
C GLU A 1168 -17.16 -16.52 13.52
N ARG A 1169 -16.04 -17.09 13.04
CA ARG A 1169 -14.68 -16.60 13.35
C ARG A 1169 -14.40 -15.25 12.69
N LEU A 1170 -14.85 -15.04 11.45
CA LEU A 1170 -14.73 -13.77 10.73
C LEU A 1170 -15.50 -12.66 11.46
N ALA A 1171 -16.74 -12.93 11.87
CA ALA A 1171 -17.56 -11.99 12.61
C ALA A 1171 -16.98 -11.61 13.99
N ALA A 1172 -16.44 -12.60 14.72
CA ALA A 1172 -15.72 -12.35 15.98
C ALA A 1172 -14.47 -11.48 15.76
N LYS A 1173 -13.69 -11.75 14.72
CA LYS A 1173 -12.50 -10.96 14.35
C LYS A 1173 -12.86 -9.52 13.96
N VAL A 1174 -13.92 -9.34 13.16
CA VAL A 1174 -14.42 -8.03 12.72
C VAL A 1174 -14.97 -7.22 13.90
N CYS A 1175 -15.77 -7.83 14.78
CA CYS A 1175 -16.28 -7.11 15.97
C CYS A 1175 -15.18 -6.74 16.96
N GLY A 1176 -14.17 -7.59 17.17
CA GLY A 1176 -12.99 -7.22 17.97
C GLY A 1176 -12.20 -6.02 17.42
N VAL A 1177 -12.37 -5.67 16.14
CA VAL A 1177 -11.84 -4.44 15.53
C VAL A 1177 -12.83 -3.27 15.68
N ILE A 1178 -14.14 -3.50 15.54
CA ILE A 1178 -15.18 -2.46 15.70
C ILE A 1178 -15.27 -1.97 17.15
N GLU A 1179 -15.26 -2.88 18.13
CA GLU A 1179 -15.32 -2.56 19.56
C GLU A 1179 -14.08 -1.77 20.02
N LYS A 1180 -12.89 -2.13 19.52
CA LYS A 1180 -11.65 -1.33 19.69
C LYS A 1180 -11.74 0.07 19.09
N ARG A 1181 -12.59 0.28 18.09
CA ARG A 1181 -12.78 1.58 17.42
C ARG A 1181 -13.81 2.48 18.11
N ALA A 1182 -14.74 1.90 18.86
CA ALA A 1182 -15.81 2.63 19.55
C ALA A 1182 -15.33 3.36 20.83
N TYR A 1183 -14.29 2.84 21.49
CA TYR A 1183 -13.73 3.41 22.73
C TYR A 1183 -12.38 4.14 22.53
N GLY A 1184 -12.01 4.46 21.30
CA GLY A 1184 -10.67 4.96 20.93
C GLY A 1184 -10.62 6.36 20.32
N THR A 1185 -10.93 7.41 21.09
CA THR A 1185 -10.70 8.81 20.65
C THR A 1185 -9.25 9.25 20.89
N SER A 1186 -8.32 8.67 20.13
CA SER A 1186 -6.95 9.18 19.93
C SER A 1186 -6.42 8.69 18.59
N PHE A 1187 -5.85 9.58 17.77
CA PHE A 1187 -5.61 9.34 16.35
C PHE A 1187 -4.18 8.85 16.08
N GLU A 1188 -3.95 7.53 16.11
CA GLU A 1188 -2.89 6.84 15.36
C GLU A 1188 -3.10 5.30 15.41
N GLU A 1189 -2.31 4.56 14.62
CA GLU A 1189 -2.34 3.09 14.42
C GLU A 1189 -3.63 2.48 13.83
N GLY A 1190 -3.49 1.78 12.69
CA GLY A 1190 -4.63 1.11 12.04
C GLY A 1190 -4.31 0.30 10.79
N LEU A 1191 -3.10 -0.25 10.66
CA LEU A 1191 -2.64 -0.84 9.39
C LEU A 1191 -1.61 -1.99 9.52
N ARG A 1192 -1.87 -3.00 10.37
CA ARG A 1192 -1.14 -4.29 10.40
C ARG A 1192 -1.98 -5.42 11.05
N THR A 1193 -2.52 -6.34 10.24
CA THR A 1193 -2.72 -7.79 10.53
C THR A 1193 -3.45 -8.44 9.34
N LEU A 1194 -2.69 -9.02 8.39
CA LEU A 1194 -3.27 -9.59 7.16
C LEU A 1194 -2.29 -10.58 6.47
N SER A 1195 -2.11 -11.77 7.04
CA SER A 1195 -1.32 -12.88 6.44
C SER A 1195 -1.63 -14.25 7.09
N LEU A 1196 -1.51 -15.34 6.30
CA LEU A 1196 -1.70 -16.78 6.58
C LEU A 1196 -1.04 -17.58 5.43
N SER A 1197 -0.66 -18.86 5.52
CA SER A 1197 -0.44 -19.84 6.62
C SER A 1197 0.40 -21.03 6.02
N ASP A 1198 0.42 -22.31 6.40
CA ASP A 1198 -0.27 -23.15 7.40
C ASP A 1198 0.52 -24.46 7.66
N ASN A 1199 0.11 -25.27 8.65
CA ASN A 1199 -0.01 -26.75 8.58
C ASN A 1199 -0.34 -27.38 9.96
N ALA A 1200 -1.07 -28.50 9.94
CA ALA A 1200 -1.65 -29.13 11.13
C ALA A 1200 -1.58 -30.68 11.10
N PHE A 1201 -1.88 -31.33 12.23
CA PHE A 1201 -2.26 -32.75 12.29
C PHE A 1201 -3.28 -33.04 13.42
N PHE A 1202 -4.17 -34.01 13.20
CA PHE A 1202 -5.21 -34.50 14.13
C PHE A 1202 -4.61 -35.54 15.12
N TRP A 1203 -5.24 -35.99 16.21
CA TRP A 1203 -6.62 -36.43 16.53
C TRP A 1203 -6.89 -36.24 18.05
N ASN A 1204 -8.04 -36.53 18.68
CA ASN A 1204 -9.49 -36.46 18.41
C ASN A 1204 -10.19 -36.92 19.73
N GLU A 1205 -11.51 -36.69 19.92
CA GLU A 1205 -12.47 -37.25 20.92
C GLU A 1205 -11.96 -38.15 22.08
N CYS A 1206 -12.44 -38.02 23.33
CA CYS A 1206 -13.85 -37.97 23.74
C CYS A 1206 -14.00 -37.40 25.18
N GLY A 1207 -15.21 -37.03 25.62
CA GLY A 1207 -15.45 -36.37 26.92
C GLY A 1207 -16.48 -37.04 27.82
N LEU A 1208 -16.46 -36.73 29.13
CA LEU A 1208 -17.53 -37.02 30.08
C LEU A 1208 -17.52 -36.05 31.28
N ARG A 1209 -18.70 -35.87 31.91
CA ARG A 1209 -18.94 -34.97 33.05
C ARG A 1209 -18.48 -35.59 34.37
N SER A 1210 -18.15 -34.78 35.39
CA SER A 1210 -19.02 -34.59 36.58
C SER A 1210 -18.34 -33.93 37.80
N ARG A 1211 -19.00 -32.90 38.34
CA ARG A 1211 -19.10 -32.45 39.74
C ARG A 1211 -17.86 -32.14 40.63
N ASN A 1212 -18.01 -30.99 41.30
CA ASN A 1212 -17.33 -30.52 42.49
C ASN A 1212 -17.15 -31.58 43.59
N SER A 1213 -16.01 -31.53 44.28
CA SER A 1213 -15.97 -31.33 45.73
C SER A 1213 -14.61 -30.74 46.13
N ALA A 1214 -14.55 -30.06 47.27
CA ALA A 1214 -13.29 -29.74 47.94
C ALA A 1214 -13.15 -30.63 49.17
N PHE A 1215 -11.93 -31.05 49.53
CA PHE A 1215 -11.48 -31.19 50.93
C PHE A 1215 -9.94 -31.31 51.01
N GLU A 1216 -9.43 -31.56 52.21
CA GLU A 1216 -8.12 -31.12 52.70
C GLU A 1216 -6.84 -31.88 52.26
N ARG A 1217 -5.73 -31.16 52.49
CA ARG A 1217 -4.35 -31.59 52.79
C ARG A 1217 -4.14 -33.06 53.20
N ASN A 1218 -3.12 -33.71 52.64
CA ASN A 1218 -1.82 -33.99 53.31
C ASN A 1218 -0.92 -34.91 52.44
N GLY A 1219 0.39 -34.94 52.71
CA GLY A 1219 1.29 -36.03 52.27
C GLY A 1219 2.34 -35.69 51.20
N LEU A 1220 3.51 -35.23 51.63
CA LEU A 1220 4.81 -35.46 50.97
C LEU A 1220 5.23 -36.94 51.19
N PRO A 1221 6.20 -37.56 50.45
CA PRO A 1221 7.40 -36.91 49.87
C PRO A 1221 7.95 -37.45 48.50
N VAL A 1222 9.00 -36.76 47.99
CA VAL A 1222 10.25 -37.28 47.35
C VAL A 1222 10.13 -38.46 46.35
N ASP A 1223 10.59 -38.38 45.09
CA ASP A 1223 12.04 -38.35 44.77
C ASP A 1223 12.42 -37.83 43.36
N PHE A 1224 13.73 -37.67 43.13
CA PHE A 1224 14.42 -37.18 41.94
C PHE A 1224 15.17 -38.34 41.23
N ARG A 1225 14.96 -38.60 39.92
CA ARG A 1225 16.04 -39.12 39.04
C ARG A 1225 15.75 -39.18 37.54
N ARG A 1226 16.82 -38.93 36.77
CA ARG A 1226 16.98 -39.36 35.38
C ARG A 1226 17.45 -40.83 35.31
N ARG A 1227 17.07 -41.53 34.24
CA ARG A 1227 17.88 -42.44 33.39
C ARG A 1227 17.02 -42.72 32.15
N SER A 1228 17.38 -42.32 30.92
CA SER A 1228 18.52 -42.71 30.08
C SER A 1228 18.56 -44.21 29.74
N LEU A 1229 18.40 -44.52 28.45
CA LEU A 1229 18.96 -45.71 27.82
C LEU A 1229 19.46 -45.33 26.42
N LEU A 1230 20.66 -45.79 26.10
CA LEU A 1230 21.23 -45.79 24.75
C LEU A 1230 21.01 -47.17 24.13
N HIS A 1231 21.05 -47.26 22.80
CA HIS A 1231 21.74 -48.39 22.19
C HIS A 1231 22.41 -47.97 20.87
N GLN A 1232 23.56 -48.58 20.61
CA GLN A 1232 24.35 -48.43 19.38
C GLN A 1232 23.96 -49.50 18.36
N ALA A 1233 24.22 -49.22 17.08
CA ALA A 1233 24.50 -50.23 16.06
C ALA A 1233 25.49 -49.65 15.03
N SER A 1234 26.37 -50.49 14.47
CA SER A 1234 27.44 -50.03 13.56
C SER A 1234 27.85 -51.11 12.54
N LEU A 1235 27.97 -50.69 11.27
CA LEU A 1235 28.88 -51.19 10.21
C LEU A 1235 29.22 -52.70 10.11
N SER A 1236 28.84 -53.35 9.00
CA SER A 1236 29.73 -54.26 8.24
C SER A 1236 29.18 -54.71 6.85
N THR A 1237 29.81 -54.22 5.77
CA THR A 1237 30.29 -54.91 4.53
C THR A 1237 29.51 -56.02 3.76
N ALA A 1238 29.65 -55.93 2.41
CA ALA A 1238 29.51 -56.96 1.35
C ALA A 1238 28.09 -57.42 0.91
N GLY A 1239 27.83 -57.72 -0.38
CA GLY A 1239 28.64 -57.58 -1.62
C GLY A 1239 27.98 -58.20 -2.87
N GLU A 1240 28.40 -57.80 -4.09
CA GLU A 1240 28.12 -58.41 -5.43
C GLU A 1240 26.65 -58.40 -5.95
N ALA A 1241 26.29 -58.36 -7.25
CA ALA A 1241 27.01 -58.21 -8.54
C ALA A 1241 26.15 -57.45 -9.62
N TRP A 1242 26.71 -57.24 -10.83
CA TRP A 1242 26.13 -56.63 -12.05
C TRP A 1242 25.61 -57.71 -13.07
N PRO A 1243 25.20 -57.47 -14.35
CA PRO A 1243 25.08 -56.24 -15.20
C PRO A 1243 23.77 -56.14 -16.05
N ALA A 1244 23.81 -55.31 -17.13
CA ALA A 1244 22.94 -55.27 -18.33
C ALA A 1244 21.57 -54.52 -18.22
N GLU A 1245 21.03 -53.85 -19.25
CA GLU A 1245 21.51 -53.64 -20.65
C GLU A 1245 20.97 -52.33 -21.30
N GLU A 1246 21.69 -51.89 -22.34
CA GLU A 1246 21.34 -51.03 -23.50
C GLU A 1246 20.62 -49.63 -23.47
N ASP A 1247 21.24 -48.75 -24.27
CA ASP A 1247 20.83 -47.47 -24.89
C ASP A 1247 19.88 -47.75 -26.11
N PRO A 1248 19.54 -46.84 -27.07
CA PRO A 1248 19.62 -45.36 -27.14
C PRO A 1248 18.39 -44.63 -27.77
N VAL A 1249 18.47 -43.29 -27.79
CA VAL A 1249 18.04 -42.33 -28.87
C VAL A 1249 16.82 -42.64 -29.77
N ALA A 1250 15.83 -41.72 -29.78
CA ALA A 1250 15.09 -41.31 -31.00
C ALA A 1250 14.52 -39.88 -30.89
N THR A 1251 14.53 -39.14 -32.01
CA THR A 1251 14.28 -37.68 -32.10
C THR A 1251 13.01 -37.35 -32.92
N ILE A 1252 12.60 -36.06 -32.94
CA ILE A 1252 11.84 -35.37 -34.03
C ILE A 1252 10.27 -35.41 -34.04
N HIS A 1253 9.69 -34.27 -33.60
CA HIS A 1253 8.67 -33.43 -34.26
C HIS A 1253 7.19 -33.83 -34.56
N VAL A 1254 6.29 -32.94 -34.08
CA VAL A 1254 5.30 -32.10 -34.85
C VAL A 1254 3.79 -32.46 -34.90
N ARG A 1255 3.00 -31.37 -34.75
CA ARG A 1255 1.57 -31.09 -35.10
C ARG A 1255 0.42 -31.47 -34.14
N ARG A 1256 -0.23 -30.39 -33.68
CA ARG A 1256 -1.67 -30.18 -33.36
C ARG A 1256 -2.59 -30.52 -34.58
N PRO A 1257 -3.95 -30.51 -34.49
CA PRO A 1257 -4.80 -30.06 -33.36
C PRO A 1257 -5.96 -31.00 -32.93
N VAL A 1258 -6.41 -30.82 -31.68
CA VAL A 1258 -7.77 -30.36 -31.34
C VAL A 1258 -7.59 -29.21 -30.33
#